data_AF-A0A1Z4JDL3-F1
#
_entry.id   AF-A0A1Z4JDL3-F1
#
_cell.length_a   1.000
_cell.length_b   1.000
_cell.length_c   1.000
_cell.angle_alpha   90.00
_cell.angle_beta   90.00
_cell.angle_gamma   90.00
#
_symmetry.space_group_name_H-M   'P 1'
#
loop_
_entity.id
_entity.type
_entity.pdbx_description
1 polymer ?
#
loop_
_entity_poly.entity_id
_entity_poly.type
_entity_poly.pdbx_seq_one_letter_code
_entity_poly.pdbx_strand_id
1 'polypeptide(L)'
;MSMTIAPDQVERIVWNQHHDPFEVLGPHAIEQDGKTVWVVRAYQPNADSVSVILPESRTEYPMQSLHHPHFFECTIDVPELVNYQLRLKSSEHDRVIYDPYAFRSPFLTEFDLHLFTEGNHHRIYEKLGAHLTTQNGIAGVYFAVWAPNARNVSVLGDFNNWDGRQHQMRRGSTGVWELFIPELTVGAHYKYEIKNQNGHIYEKSDPHGFQQEVRPKTASIVTDLDDYTWHDEDWLEKRRHTDPLTNPISVYEVHLGSWLHASSAEPALLPNGESSPPVIVTDLKPGARFLTYRELADKLIPYVKELGFTHIELLPIAEHPFDGSWGYQVVGHYACTSRFGTPQDFMYFVDQCHLNGIGVIVDWVPGHFPKDGHGLAFFDGTHLYEHADPRKGEHKEWGTLVFNYGRNEVRNYLVANALFWFDKYHIDGVRVDAVASMLYLDYCRKDGEWVANQYGGRENIEAADFLRQMNHLLFSYFPGALSIAEESTSWPMVSWPTYVGGLGFNLKWNMGWMHDMLDYFHMDPWFRQFHQNNLTFSIWYHHSENFMLALSHDEVVHGKSNMIGKMPGDEWQKFANLRCLYGYMFAHPGKKTLFMSMEFAQWNEWNVWGDLDWHLLQYEPHRKLKQFFTVLNSLYRSEPSLYAQDFSEAGFEWIDCSDNRHSVISFIRRDKDSGDFIVAVCNFTPQPHSHYRVGVPEAGFYTELLNSDARDFGGSNMGNLGGKWSDEWAYHNHPYSIDLCLPPLSTLILKLDRQKSRTLSS
;
A
#
# COMPACT_ATOMS: atom_id res chain seq x y z
N MET A 1 -42.18 4.63 -21.36
CA MET A 1 -41.29 4.96 -20.22
C MET A 1 -41.96 6.10 -19.49
N SER A 2 -42.23 5.90 -18.20
CA SER A 2 -42.76 6.97 -17.34
C SER A 2 -41.71 8.08 -17.26
N MET A 3 -42.05 9.31 -17.65
CA MET A 3 -41.15 10.46 -17.46
C MET A 3 -41.06 10.72 -15.96
N THR A 4 -39.90 10.47 -15.33
CA THR A 4 -39.75 10.69 -13.88
C THR A 4 -39.36 12.12 -13.53
N ILE A 5 -39.03 12.96 -14.53
CA ILE A 5 -38.67 14.37 -14.38
C ILE A 5 -39.19 15.21 -15.55
N ALA A 6 -39.54 16.48 -15.29
CA ALA A 6 -40.02 17.41 -16.30
C ALA A 6 -38.87 18.11 -17.05
N PRO A 7 -39.02 18.45 -18.35
CA PRO A 7 -37.99 19.16 -19.11
C PRO A 7 -37.53 20.49 -18.49
N ASP A 8 -38.45 21.25 -17.89
CA ASP A 8 -38.14 22.54 -17.22
C ASP A 8 -37.16 22.38 -16.04
N GLN A 9 -37.25 21.25 -15.31
CA GLN A 9 -36.32 20.95 -14.22
C GLN A 9 -34.92 20.64 -14.76
N VAL A 10 -34.83 19.90 -15.87
CA VAL A 10 -33.56 19.63 -16.56
C VAL A 10 -32.93 20.91 -17.09
N GLU A 11 -33.71 21.78 -17.74
CA GLU A 11 -33.20 23.07 -18.23
C GLU A 11 -32.67 23.95 -17.10
N ARG A 12 -33.35 23.98 -15.95
CA ARG A 12 -32.88 24.71 -14.77
C ARG A 12 -31.54 24.18 -14.25
N ILE A 13 -31.30 22.86 -14.28
CA ILE A 13 -29.99 22.30 -13.91
C ILE A 13 -28.93 22.71 -14.94
N VAL A 14 -29.20 22.47 -16.23
CA VAL A 14 -28.26 22.73 -17.34
C VAL A 14 -27.82 24.19 -17.39
N TRP A 15 -28.75 25.13 -17.18
CA TRP A 15 -28.48 26.57 -17.23
C TRP A 15 -28.13 27.18 -15.86
N ASN A 16 -27.91 26.35 -14.83
CA ASN A 16 -27.59 26.79 -13.47
C ASN A 16 -28.62 27.78 -12.87
N GLN A 17 -29.90 27.48 -13.08
CA GLN A 17 -31.06 28.22 -12.58
C GLN A 17 -31.87 27.43 -11.54
N HIS A 18 -31.45 26.19 -11.21
CA HIS A 18 -32.07 25.40 -10.16
C HIS A 18 -31.64 25.89 -8.79
N HIS A 19 -32.60 26.05 -7.88
CA HIS A 19 -32.36 26.61 -6.55
C HIS A 19 -31.74 25.61 -5.56
N ASP A 20 -31.96 24.31 -5.77
CA ASP A 20 -31.31 23.21 -5.05
C ASP A 20 -31.13 21.99 -5.97
N PRO A 21 -29.95 21.76 -6.56
CA PRO A 21 -29.72 20.62 -7.43
C PRO A 21 -29.94 19.24 -6.77
N PHE A 22 -29.89 19.11 -5.44
CA PHE A 22 -30.10 17.82 -4.75
C PHE A 22 -31.56 17.34 -4.79
N GLU A 23 -32.52 18.21 -5.10
CA GLU A 23 -33.91 17.79 -5.37
C GLU A 23 -34.06 16.98 -6.66
N VAL A 24 -33.06 17.10 -7.55
CA VAL A 24 -33.08 16.53 -8.90
C VAL A 24 -31.99 15.47 -9.07
N LEU A 25 -30.75 15.83 -8.76
CA LEU A 25 -29.53 15.05 -8.97
C LEU A 25 -29.23 14.10 -7.79
N GLY A 26 -28.50 13.02 -8.06
CA GLY A 26 -28.24 11.97 -7.09
C GLY A 26 -29.38 10.95 -6.98
N PRO A 27 -29.37 10.12 -5.93
CA PRO A 27 -30.30 9.01 -5.78
C PRO A 27 -31.63 9.45 -5.18
N HIS A 28 -32.73 8.96 -5.75
CA HIS A 28 -34.10 9.27 -5.37
C HIS A 28 -34.95 8.00 -5.34
N ALA A 29 -35.59 7.69 -4.21
CA ALA A 29 -36.57 6.63 -4.15
C ALA A 29 -37.90 7.10 -4.79
N ILE A 30 -38.44 6.30 -5.72
CA ILE A 30 -39.76 6.54 -6.34
C ILE A 30 -40.60 5.26 -6.27
N GLU A 31 -41.92 5.40 -6.31
CA GLU A 31 -42.81 4.25 -6.50
C GLU A 31 -43.05 4.01 -8.00
N GLN A 32 -42.78 2.79 -8.45
CA GLN A 32 -43.08 2.33 -9.80
C GLN A 32 -43.69 0.92 -9.74
N ASP A 33 -44.84 0.72 -10.40
CA ASP A 33 -45.54 -0.56 -10.47
C ASP A 33 -45.80 -1.23 -9.09
N GLY A 34 -46.02 -0.42 -8.05
CA GLY A 34 -46.29 -0.88 -6.68
C GLY A 34 -45.04 -1.31 -5.88
N LYS A 35 -43.84 -1.00 -6.38
CA LYS A 35 -42.56 -1.22 -5.68
C LYS A 35 -41.78 0.09 -5.57
N THR A 36 -41.01 0.22 -4.49
CA THR A 36 -40.00 1.28 -4.38
C THR A 36 -38.82 0.91 -5.27
N VAL A 37 -38.48 1.78 -6.22
CA VAL A 37 -37.28 1.69 -7.06
C VAL A 37 -36.45 2.95 -6.90
N TRP A 38 -35.16 2.88 -7.22
CA TRP A 38 -34.25 4.02 -7.11
C TRP A 38 -33.98 4.64 -8.47
N VAL A 39 -34.12 5.96 -8.58
CA VAL A 39 -33.69 6.73 -9.74
C VAL A 39 -32.43 7.49 -9.39
N VAL A 40 -31.36 7.28 -10.15
CA VAL A 40 -30.12 8.06 -10.06
C VAL A 40 -30.11 9.03 -11.23
N ARG A 41 -29.85 10.31 -10.96
CA ARG A 41 -29.72 11.35 -11.99
C ARG A 41 -28.38 12.05 -11.88
N ALA A 42 -27.73 12.28 -13.01
CA ALA A 42 -26.44 12.95 -13.07
C ALA A 42 -26.41 13.96 -14.21
N TYR A 43 -25.87 15.15 -13.96
CA TYR A 43 -25.56 16.13 -14.99
C TYR A 43 -24.05 16.14 -15.22
N GLN A 44 -23.61 15.72 -16.41
CA GLN A 44 -22.20 15.50 -16.74
C GLN A 44 -21.87 16.16 -18.09
N PRO A 45 -21.55 17.47 -18.10
CA PRO A 45 -21.48 18.29 -19.32
C PRO A 45 -20.41 17.85 -20.32
N ASN A 46 -19.40 17.10 -19.87
CA ASN A 46 -18.30 16.63 -20.70
C ASN A 46 -18.38 15.12 -21.01
N ALA A 47 -19.43 14.43 -20.58
CA ALA A 47 -19.60 13.01 -20.80
C ALA A 47 -20.50 12.74 -22.02
N ASP A 48 -20.09 11.77 -22.83
CA ASP A 48 -20.87 11.20 -23.94
C ASP A 48 -21.83 10.10 -23.45
N SER A 49 -21.43 9.37 -22.41
CA SER A 49 -22.30 8.39 -21.74
C SER A 49 -21.93 8.24 -20.27
N VAL A 50 -22.92 7.87 -19.46
CA VAL A 50 -22.76 7.63 -18.03
C VAL A 50 -23.39 6.29 -17.64
N SER A 51 -22.76 5.54 -16.75
CA SER A 51 -23.33 4.35 -16.12
C SER A 51 -23.26 4.45 -14.60
N VAL A 52 -24.23 3.85 -13.90
CA VAL A 52 -24.16 3.60 -12.45
C VAL A 52 -23.51 2.24 -12.21
N ILE A 53 -22.43 2.22 -11.42
CA ILE A 53 -21.77 0.99 -10.97
C ILE A 53 -22.19 0.71 -9.53
N LEU A 54 -22.70 -0.48 -9.26
CA LEU A 54 -22.84 -1.02 -7.91
C LEU A 54 -21.64 -1.95 -7.64
N PRO A 55 -20.60 -1.47 -6.94
CA PRO A 55 -19.32 -2.18 -6.84
C PRO A 55 -19.45 -3.52 -6.12
N GLU A 56 -20.21 -3.56 -5.02
CA GLU A 56 -20.42 -4.78 -4.20
C GLU A 56 -21.07 -5.91 -5.00
N SER A 57 -22.11 -5.60 -5.79
CA SER A 57 -22.80 -6.60 -6.62
C SER A 57 -22.16 -6.78 -7.99
N ARG A 58 -21.14 -5.98 -8.33
CA ARG A 58 -20.44 -5.96 -9.63
C ARG A 58 -21.41 -5.80 -10.81
N THR A 59 -22.40 -4.94 -10.64
CA THR A 59 -23.40 -4.65 -11.68
C THR A 59 -23.24 -3.22 -12.21
N GLU A 60 -23.42 -3.05 -13.52
CA GLU A 60 -23.37 -1.76 -14.21
C GLU A 60 -24.71 -1.50 -14.90
N TYR A 61 -25.30 -0.33 -14.66
CA TYR A 61 -26.56 0.11 -15.24
C TYR A 61 -26.32 1.34 -16.13
N PRO A 62 -26.51 1.24 -17.45
CA PRO A 62 -26.32 2.38 -18.35
C PRO A 62 -27.40 3.43 -18.09
N MET A 63 -26.99 4.69 -17.96
CA MET A 63 -27.91 5.83 -17.85
C MET A 63 -28.33 6.30 -19.25
N GLN A 64 -29.57 6.79 -19.37
CA GLN A 64 -30.10 7.34 -20.61
C GLN A 64 -30.10 8.87 -20.54
N SER A 65 -29.69 9.53 -21.63
CA SER A 65 -29.83 10.98 -21.71
C SER A 65 -31.32 11.35 -21.80
N LEU A 66 -31.75 12.28 -20.94
CA LEU A 66 -33.15 12.66 -20.81
C LEU A 66 -33.27 14.18 -20.94
N HIS A 67 -34.04 14.62 -21.93
CA HIS A 67 -34.32 16.03 -22.25
C HIS A 67 -33.11 16.91 -22.63
N HIS A 68 -31.89 16.53 -22.27
CA HIS A 68 -30.63 17.18 -22.66
C HIS A 68 -29.53 16.12 -22.86
N PRO A 69 -28.61 16.27 -23.85
CA PRO A 69 -27.58 15.26 -24.13
C PRO A 69 -26.66 14.90 -22.95
N HIS A 70 -26.45 15.86 -22.04
CA HIS A 70 -25.56 15.71 -20.89
C HIS A 70 -26.28 15.53 -19.55
N PHE A 71 -27.60 15.37 -19.56
CA PHE A 71 -28.38 15.04 -18.37
C PHE A 71 -28.82 13.58 -18.46
N PHE A 72 -28.42 12.77 -17.49
CA PHE A 72 -28.55 11.32 -17.52
C PHE A 72 -29.45 10.81 -16.39
N GLU A 73 -30.26 9.80 -16.67
CA GLU A 73 -31.14 9.13 -15.71
C GLU A 73 -31.02 7.61 -15.80
N CYS A 74 -31.03 6.93 -14.65
CA CYS A 74 -31.11 5.47 -14.57
C CYS A 74 -32.05 5.04 -13.45
N THR A 75 -32.88 4.04 -13.72
CA THR A 75 -33.75 3.39 -12.71
C THR A 75 -33.15 2.04 -12.33
N ILE A 76 -33.04 1.78 -11.03
CA ILE A 76 -32.42 0.60 -10.45
C ILE A 76 -33.41 -0.04 -9.47
N ASP A 77 -33.78 -1.30 -9.72
CA ASP A 77 -34.65 -2.10 -8.84
C ASP A 77 -33.78 -2.89 -7.85
N VAL A 78 -33.38 -2.21 -6.77
CA VAL A 78 -32.68 -2.81 -5.62
C VAL A 78 -33.38 -2.41 -4.32
N PRO A 79 -33.35 -3.27 -3.27
CA PRO A 79 -33.99 -2.95 -1.99
C PRO A 79 -33.47 -1.63 -1.39
N GLU A 80 -32.16 -1.43 -1.43
CA GLU A 80 -31.49 -0.22 -0.96
C GLU A 80 -30.34 0.14 -1.91
N LEU A 81 -30.26 1.42 -2.27
CA LEU A 81 -29.16 1.97 -3.06
C LEU A 81 -28.19 2.70 -2.12
N VAL A 82 -27.34 1.91 -1.47
CA VAL A 82 -26.45 2.38 -0.40
C VAL A 82 -25.16 2.98 -0.96
N ASN A 83 -24.54 2.24 -1.87
CA ASN A 83 -23.18 2.49 -2.35
C ASN A 83 -23.14 2.32 -3.87
N TYR A 84 -22.80 3.39 -4.58
CA TYR A 84 -22.59 3.35 -6.02
C TYR A 84 -21.52 4.34 -6.47
N GLN A 85 -21.01 4.12 -7.67
CA GLN A 85 -20.12 5.02 -8.39
C GLN A 85 -20.73 5.37 -9.75
N LEU A 86 -20.32 6.49 -10.33
CA LEU A 86 -20.63 6.86 -11.70
C LEU A 86 -19.42 6.59 -12.59
N ARG A 87 -19.64 5.88 -13.70
CA ARG A 87 -18.66 5.76 -14.79
C ARG A 87 -19.00 6.76 -15.86
N LEU A 88 -18.07 7.67 -16.13
CA LEU A 88 -18.19 8.74 -17.10
C LEU A 88 -17.32 8.40 -18.30
N LYS A 89 -17.91 8.28 -19.49
CA LYS A 89 -17.15 8.13 -20.74
C LYS A 89 -17.25 9.40 -21.55
N SER A 90 -16.09 9.90 -21.97
CA SER A 90 -15.93 10.94 -22.98
C SER A 90 -15.19 10.37 -24.19
N SER A 91 -15.12 11.13 -25.28
CA SER A 91 -14.43 10.71 -26.51
C SER A 91 -12.96 10.30 -26.34
N GLU A 92 -12.29 10.73 -25.25
CA GLU A 92 -10.88 10.44 -24.99
C GLU A 92 -10.59 9.73 -23.66
N HIS A 93 -11.49 9.78 -22.66
CA HIS A 93 -11.23 9.28 -21.29
C HIS A 93 -12.43 8.54 -20.68
N ASP A 94 -12.18 7.53 -19.84
CA ASP A 94 -13.17 6.77 -19.06
C ASP A 94 -12.84 6.87 -17.55
N ARG A 95 -13.62 7.67 -16.82
CA ARG A 95 -13.37 7.93 -15.39
C ARG A 95 -14.48 7.33 -14.53
N VAL A 96 -14.11 6.80 -13.36
CA VAL A 96 -15.08 6.39 -12.35
C VAL A 96 -14.94 7.28 -11.12
N ILE A 97 -16.05 7.90 -10.72
CA ILE A 97 -16.13 8.80 -9.58
C ILE A 97 -17.25 8.35 -8.64
N TYR A 98 -17.22 8.80 -7.40
CA TYR A 98 -18.44 8.83 -6.61
C TYR A 98 -19.38 9.93 -7.10
N ASP A 99 -20.69 9.74 -6.90
CA ASP A 99 -21.67 10.76 -7.24
C ASP A 99 -21.57 11.95 -6.27
N PRO A 100 -21.28 13.17 -6.75
CA PRO A 100 -21.21 14.37 -5.91
C PRO A 100 -22.53 14.68 -5.18
N TYR A 101 -23.66 14.20 -5.71
CA TYR A 101 -25.00 14.47 -5.19
C TYR A 101 -25.57 13.32 -4.35
N ALA A 102 -24.78 12.28 -4.05
CA ALA A 102 -25.23 11.20 -3.16
C ALA A 102 -25.48 11.70 -1.72
N PHE A 103 -24.80 12.77 -1.30
CA PHE A 103 -24.81 13.26 0.08
C PHE A 103 -25.60 14.57 0.21
N ARG A 104 -26.89 14.45 0.50
CA ARG A 104 -27.82 15.61 0.61
C ARG A 104 -27.52 16.55 1.77
N SER A 105 -26.73 16.09 2.74
CA SER A 105 -26.45 16.82 3.96
C SER A 105 -25.14 16.30 4.58
N PRO A 106 -24.23 17.18 5.00
CA PRO A 106 -23.07 16.79 5.81
C PRO A 106 -23.45 16.42 7.24
N PHE A 107 -24.65 16.79 7.71
CA PHE A 107 -25.21 16.26 8.95
C PHE A 107 -25.54 14.78 8.82
N LEU A 108 -25.38 14.04 9.92
CA LEU A 108 -25.78 12.64 10.02
C LEU A 108 -27.28 12.47 9.81
N THR A 109 -27.63 11.56 8.89
CA THR A 109 -29.02 11.12 8.66
C THR A 109 -29.33 9.85 9.45
N GLU A 110 -30.61 9.50 9.59
CA GLU A 110 -31.00 8.21 10.19
C GLU A 110 -30.43 7.02 9.43
N PHE A 111 -30.28 7.16 8.11
CA PHE A 111 -29.69 6.12 7.27
C PHE A 111 -28.18 5.97 7.48
N ASP A 112 -27.44 7.08 7.58
CA ASP A 112 -26.01 7.05 7.94
C ASP A 112 -25.80 6.33 9.29
N LEU A 113 -26.64 6.66 10.27
CA LEU A 113 -26.59 6.02 11.59
C LEU A 113 -26.91 4.53 11.53
N HIS A 114 -27.90 4.12 10.72
CA HIS A 114 -28.23 2.72 10.53
C HIS A 114 -27.05 1.93 9.96
N LEU A 115 -26.49 2.40 8.84
CA LEU A 115 -25.33 1.75 8.19
C LEU A 115 -24.13 1.66 9.11
N PHE A 116 -23.87 2.72 9.89
CA PHE A 116 -22.77 2.74 10.84
C PHE A 116 -22.98 1.68 11.94
N THR A 117 -24.19 1.54 12.47
CA THR A 117 -24.50 0.52 13.49
C THR A 117 -24.48 -0.91 12.96
N GLU A 118 -24.76 -1.13 11.68
CA GLU A 118 -24.60 -2.43 11.01
C GLU A 118 -23.14 -2.72 10.61
N GLY A 119 -22.31 -1.68 10.62
CA GLY A 119 -20.89 -1.75 10.29
C GLY A 119 -20.60 -1.80 8.79
N ASN A 120 -21.46 -1.17 7.99
CA ASN A 120 -21.43 -1.16 6.51
C ASN A 120 -21.48 0.25 5.91
N HIS A 121 -21.16 1.29 6.69
CA HIS A 121 -21.01 2.65 6.18
C HIS A 121 -19.59 2.88 5.66
N HIS A 122 -19.36 2.50 4.40
CA HIS A 122 -18.03 2.52 3.76
C HIS A 122 -17.41 3.91 3.61
N ARG A 123 -18.24 4.97 3.69
CA ARG A 123 -17.83 6.38 3.64
C ARG A 123 -18.15 7.16 4.91
N ILE A 124 -18.06 6.52 6.07
CA ILE A 124 -18.43 7.15 7.36
C ILE A 124 -17.60 8.39 7.68
N TYR A 125 -16.40 8.47 7.13
CA TYR A 125 -15.50 9.60 7.25
C TYR A 125 -16.05 10.89 6.62
N GLU A 126 -17.06 10.84 5.75
CA GLU A 126 -17.75 12.03 5.23
C GLU A 126 -18.71 12.66 6.26
N LYS A 127 -18.92 12.00 7.40
CA LYS A 127 -19.92 12.37 8.41
C LYS A 127 -19.32 12.49 9.81
N LEU A 128 -18.57 11.49 10.25
CA LEU A 128 -17.80 11.53 11.49
C LEU A 128 -16.52 12.33 11.28
N GLY A 129 -16.03 12.99 12.33
CA GLY A 129 -14.91 13.92 12.26
C GLY A 129 -15.38 15.37 12.30
N ALA A 130 -14.66 16.25 11.61
CA ALA A 130 -14.95 17.66 11.51
C ALA A 130 -15.06 18.10 10.04
N HIS A 131 -16.23 18.62 9.67
CA HIS A 131 -16.59 18.91 8.27
C HIS A 131 -17.08 20.34 8.12
N LEU A 132 -16.57 21.05 7.12
CA LEU A 132 -17.13 22.35 6.74
C LEU A 132 -18.55 22.17 6.23
N THR A 133 -19.46 23.02 6.70
CA THR A 133 -20.85 23.00 6.22
C THR A 133 -21.55 24.35 6.46
N THR A 134 -22.73 24.50 5.86
CA THR A 134 -23.67 25.56 6.14
C THR A 134 -24.91 25.01 6.83
N GLN A 135 -25.25 25.53 8.01
CA GLN A 135 -26.52 25.27 8.68
C GLN A 135 -27.36 26.54 8.73
N ASN A 136 -28.61 26.48 8.25
CA ASN A 136 -29.53 27.63 8.25
C ASN A 136 -28.93 28.91 7.63
N GLY A 137 -28.12 28.76 6.56
CA GLY A 137 -27.45 29.86 5.87
C GLY A 137 -26.19 30.41 6.55
N ILE A 138 -25.74 29.81 7.66
CA ILE A 138 -24.50 30.19 8.37
C ILE A 138 -23.44 29.12 8.12
N ALA A 139 -22.30 29.53 7.58
CA ALA A 139 -21.14 28.65 7.41
C ALA A 139 -20.46 28.36 8.75
N GLY A 140 -19.88 27.18 8.89
CA GLY A 140 -19.17 26.75 10.09
C GLY A 140 -18.68 25.31 9.95
N VAL A 141 -18.44 24.65 11.08
CA VAL A 141 -17.93 23.27 11.12
C VAL A 141 -18.91 22.38 11.90
N TYR A 142 -19.26 21.25 11.30
CA TYR A 142 -19.99 20.18 11.94
C TYR A 142 -19.03 19.13 12.50
N PHE A 143 -19.16 18.85 13.78
CA PHE A 143 -18.38 17.86 14.50
C PHE A 143 -19.28 16.66 14.84
N ALA A 144 -18.78 15.44 14.62
CA ALA A 144 -19.45 14.23 15.08
C ALA A 144 -18.46 13.15 15.55
N VAL A 145 -18.75 12.55 16.71
CA VAL A 145 -17.88 11.54 17.33
C VAL A 145 -18.67 10.42 18.01
N TRP A 146 -18.25 9.18 17.82
CA TRP A 146 -18.87 8.02 18.45
C TRP A 146 -18.32 7.80 19.86
N ALA A 147 -19.17 7.97 20.88
CA ALA A 147 -18.82 7.80 22.30
C ALA A 147 -20.07 7.38 23.11
N PRO A 148 -20.61 6.17 22.87
CA PRO A 148 -21.95 5.78 23.33
C PRO A 148 -22.06 5.67 24.85
N ASN A 149 -20.97 5.44 25.58
CA ASN A 149 -20.98 5.34 27.04
C ASN A 149 -20.54 6.64 27.73
N ALA A 150 -20.16 7.67 26.99
CA ALA A 150 -19.85 8.97 27.58
C ALA A 150 -21.07 9.55 28.30
N ARG A 151 -20.82 10.21 29.42
CA ARG A 151 -21.81 11.01 30.16
C ARG A 151 -21.98 12.39 29.51
N ASN A 152 -20.89 12.98 29.05
CA ASN A 152 -20.90 14.22 28.27
C ASN A 152 -19.72 14.26 27.31
N VAL A 153 -19.88 14.97 26.20
CA VAL A 153 -18.81 15.29 25.25
C VAL A 153 -18.93 16.77 24.88
N SER A 154 -17.79 17.47 24.84
CA SER A 154 -17.70 18.87 24.39
C SER A 154 -16.57 19.04 23.39
N VAL A 155 -16.68 20.02 22.50
CA VAL A 155 -15.59 20.40 21.60
C VAL A 155 -14.72 21.46 22.28
N LEU A 156 -13.43 21.17 22.45
CA LEU A 156 -12.42 22.13 22.91
C LEU A 156 -11.67 22.67 21.69
N GLY A 157 -11.22 23.93 21.75
CA GLY A 157 -10.30 24.46 20.75
C GLY A 157 -9.92 25.90 21.02
N ASP A 158 -9.05 26.44 20.17
CA ASP A 158 -8.58 27.82 20.30
C ASP A 158 -9.73 28.83 20.30
N PHE A 159 -10.75 28.58 19.48
CA PHE A 159 -11.96 29.40 19.32
C PHE A 159 -12.83 29.50 20.59
N ASN A 160 -12.60 28.65 21.58
CA ASN A 160 -13.30 28.68 22.86
C ASN A 160 -12.37 28.73 24.07
N ASN A 161 -11.08 29.04 23.86
CA ASN A 161 -10.03 29.03 24.88
C ASN A 161 -9.94 27.69 25.63
N TRP A 162 -10.19 26.58 24.93
CA TRP A 162 -10.17 25.24 25.51
C TRP A 162 -11.15 25.08 26.70
N ASP A 163 -12.31 25.76 26.64
CA ASP A 163 -13.38 25.68 27.64
C ASP A 163 -14.61 24.92 27.11
N GLY A 164 -14.71 23.64 27.48
CA GLY A 164 -15.78 22.73 27.04
C GLY A 164 -17.19 23.12 27.49
N ARG A 165 -17.35 24.07 28.42
CA ARG A 165 -18.68 24.54 28.84
C ARG A 165 -19.43 25.27 27.72
N GLN A 166 -18.69 25.87 26.78
CA GLN A 166 -19.23 26.71 25.71
C GLN A 166 -19.77 25.90 24.52
N HIS A 167 -19.24 24.69 24.31
CA HIS A 167 -19.53 23.87 23.13
C HIS A 167 -19.79 22.41 23.49
N GLN A 168 -20.80 22.17 24.35
CA GLN A 168 -21.27 20.82 24.68
C GLN A 168 -22.03 20.22 23.49
N MET A 169 -21.77 18.95 23.21
CA MET A 169 -22.36 18.24 22.07
C MET A 169 -23.70 17.61 22.43
N ARG A 170 -24.55 17.40 21.41
CA ARG A 170 -25.81 16.66 21.52
C ARG A 170 -25.55 15.17 21.30
N ARG A 171 -26.06 14.31 22.19
CA ARG A 171 -26.02 12.86 22.00
C ARG A 171 -27.23 12.37 21.17
N GLY A 172 -26.96 11.68 20.08
CA GLY A 172 -27.96 10.96 19.27
C GLY A 172 -28.35 9.60 19.85
N SER A 173 -29.35 8.96 19.24
CA SER A 173 -29.91 7.67 19.69
C SER A 173 -28.91 6.51 19.65
N THR A 174 -27.99 6.51 18.68
CA THR A 174 -26.95 5.50 18.50
C THR A 174 -25.69 5.76 19.33
N GLY A 175 -25.68 6.84 20.14
CA GLY A 175 -24.52 7.20 20.96
C GLY A 175 -23.43 7.97 20.20
N VAL A 176 -23.70 8.40 18.98
CA VAL A 176 -22.91 9.44 18.29
C VAL A 176 -23.25 10.81 18.87
N TRP A 177 -22.23 11.61 19.16
CA TRP A 177 -22.34 12.98 19.64
C TRP A 177 -22.09 13.93 18.49
N GLU A 178 -22.84 15.02 18.40
CA GLU A 178 -22.72 16.00 17.32
C GLU A 178 -22.86 17.44 17.79
N LEU A 179 -22.22 18.37 17.08
CA LEU A 179 -22.37 19.81 17.27
C LEU A 179 -21.99 20.56 16.00
N PHE A 180 -22.79 21.55 15.62
CA PHE A 180 -22.39 22.54 14.62
C PHE A 180 -21.90 23.80 15.33
N ILE A 181 -20.72 24.29 14.94
CA ILE A 181 -20.12 25.52 15.47
C ILE A 181 -20.06 26.54 14.34
N PRO A 182 -20.85 27.63 14.40
CA PRO A 182 -20.90 28.64 13.35
C PRO A 182 -19.58 29.42 13.27
N GLU A 183 -19.29 29.93 12.07
CA GLU A 183 -18.15 30.81 11.76
C GLU A 183 -16.75 30.19 11.99
N LEU A 184 -16.68 28.91 12.36
CA LEU A 184 -15.44 28.18 12.45
C LEU A 184 -14.92 27.82 11.05
N THR A 185 -13.60 27.82 10.87
CA THR A 185 -12.93 27.66 9.57
C THR A 185 -11.81 26.61 9.62
N VAL A 186 -11.28 26.26 8.46
CA VAL A 186 -10.10 25.38 8.30
C VAL A 186 -8.92 25.93 9.10
N GLY A 187 -8.13 25.03 9.68
CA GLY A 187 -6.97 25.36 10.51
C GLY A 187 -7.29 25.51 11.99
N ALA A 188 -8.56 25.44 12.41
CA ALA A 188 -8.92 25.45 13.82
C ALA A 188 -8.43 24.17 14.53
N HIS A 189 -7.62 24.35 15.58
CA HIS A 189 -7.22 23.24 16.47
C HIS A 189 -8.36 22.88 17.41
N TYR A 190 -8.60 21.58 17.56
CA TYR A 190 -9.65 21.07 18.43
C TYR A 190 -9.34 19.70 19.04
N LYS A 191 -10.07 19.39 20.12
CA LYS A 191 -10.14 18.07 20.75
C LYS A 191 -11.55 17.82 21.28
N TYR A 192 -11.85 16.58 21.65
CA TYR A 192 -13.04 16.25 22.42
C TYR A 192 -12.71 16.18 23.91
N GLU A 193 -13.43 16.95 24.73
CA GLU A 193 -13.49 16.76 26.19
C GLU A 193 -14.56 15.71 26.48
N ILE A 194 -14.16 14.56 27.05
CA ILE A 194 -15.07 13.47 27.36
C ILE A 194 -15.18 13.31 28.87
N LYS A 195 -16.42 13.25 29.36
CA LYS A 195 -16.75 12.88 30.74
C LYS A 195 -17.33 11.48 30.77
N ASN A 196 -16.69 10.54 31.46
CA ASN A 196 -17.18 9.17 31.57
C ASN A 196 -18.30 9.01 32.62
N GLN A 197 -18.86 7.80 32.72
CA GLN A 197 -19.91 7.47 33.70
C GLN A 197 -19.47 7.55 35.17
N ASN A 198 -18.17 7.63 35.46
CA ASN A 198 -17.64 7.85 36.81
C ASN A 198 -17.41 9.35 37.10
N GLY A 199 -17.61 10.23 36.12
CA GLY A 199 -17.42 11.66 36.23
C GLY A 199 -16.00 12.15 35.99
N HIS A 200 -15.06 11.26 35.64
CA HIS A 200 -13.71 11.65 35.23
C HIS A 200 -13.76 12.34 33.85
N ILE A 201 -13.00 13.43 33.70
CA ILE A 201 -12.91 14.26 32.50
C ILE A 201 -11.50 14.11 31.92
N TYR A 202 -11.40 13.92 30.62
CA TYR A 202 -10.15 13.80 29.87
C TYR A 202 -10.34 14.29 28.42
N GLU A 203 -9.23 14.48 27.72
CA GLU A 203 -9.20 14.95 26.33
C GLU A 203 -8.86 13.84 25.36
N LYS A 204 -9.46 13.87 24.17
CA LYS A 204 -9.19 12.96 23.06
C LYS A 204 -8.96 13.74 21.77
N SER A 205 -7.99 13.28 20.98
CA SER A 205 -7.90 13.61 19.56
C SER A 205 -9.08 13.00 18.82
N ASP A 206 -9.45 13.55 17.67
CA ASP A 206 -10.54 13.04 16.87
C ASP A 206 -10.15 11.71 16.18
N PRO A 207 -10.86 10.60 16.42
CA PRO A 207 -10.63 9.33 15.73
C PRO A 207 -10.71 9.42 14.19
N HIS A 208 -11.52 10.35 13.68
CA HIS A 208 -11.71 10.65 12.25
C HIS A 208 -11.14 12.03 11.88
N GLY A 209 -10.21 12.58 12.67
CA GLY A 209 -9.53 13.82 12.32
C GLY A 209 -8.63 13.64 11.10
N PHE A 210 -8.72 14.57 10.15
CA PHE A 210 -7.96 14.52 8.89
C PHE A 210 -6.54 15.12 8.97
N GLN A 211 -6.27 15.90 10.01
CA GLN A 211 -4.96 16.44 10.30
C GLN A 211 -4.78 16.57 11.82
N GLN A 212 -3.54 16.51 12.28
CA GLN A 212 -3.18 16.72 13.68
C GLN A 212 -2.01 17.70 13.80
N GLU A 213 -1.81 18.26 14.99
CA GLU A 213 -0.59 19.01 15.31
C GLU A 213 0.64 18.09 15.28
N VAL A 214 1.80 18.69 14.98
CA VAL A 214 3.09 18.00 15.00
C VAL A 214 3.40 17.47 16.40
N ARG A 215 3.78 16.19 16.47
CA ARG A 215 4.21 15.52 17.70
C ARG A 215 5.27 16.34 18.48
N PRO A 216 5.21 16.43 19.82
CA PRO A 216 4.38 15.62 20.72
C PRO A 216 2.98 16.22 21.00
N LYS A 217 2.58 17.26 20.28
CA LYS A 217 1.22 17.81 20.40
C LYS A 217 0.19 16.87 19.76
N THR A 218 -1.08 17.06 20.11
CA THR A 218 -2.12 16.05 19.84
C THR A 218 -3.49 16.63 19.45
N ALA A 219 -3.63 17.95 19.27
CA ALA A 219 -4.90 18.48 18.80
C ALA A 219 -5.15 18.06 17.34
N SER A 220 -6.39 17.72 17.03
CA SER A 220 -6.84 17.59 15.65
C SER A 220 -7.01 18.97 15.03
N ILE A 221 -6.92 19.06 13.71
CA ILE A 221 -7.03 20.31 12.95
C ILE A 221 -8.17 20.16 11.95
N VAL A 222 -9.12 21.10 11.97
CA VAL A 222 -10.20 21.15 10.96
C VAL A 222 -9.57 21.33 9.58
N THR A 223 -9.83 20.40 8.67
CA THR A 223 -9.16 20.33 7.36
C THR A 223 -10.18 20.05 6.28
N ASP A 224 -10.03 20.73 5.15
CA ASP A 224 -10.79 20.45 3.94
C ASP A 224 -9.94 19.57 3.01
N LEU A 225 -10.37 18.34 2.75
CA LEU A 225 -9.65 17.42 1.85
C LEU A 225 -9.99 17.64 0.38
N ASP A 226 -11.02 18.43 0.06
CA ASP A 226 -11.52 18.59 -1.30
C ASP A 226 -10.88 19.80 -2.04
N ASP A 227 -9.91 20.49 -1.41
CA ASP A 227 -9.21 21.67 -1.96
C ASP A 227 -8.04 21.33 -2.91
N TYR A 228 -7.62 20.05 -3.00
CA TYR A 228 -6.54 19.63 -3.91
C TYR A 228 -7.07 19.25 -5.30
N THR A 229 -6.40 19.74 -6.36
CA THR A 229 -6.71 19.37 -7.75
C THR A 229 -5.73 18.31 -8.25
N TRP A 230 -6.23 17.11 -8.54
CA TRP A 230 -5.47 15.96 -9.06
C TRP A 230 -5.24 16.02 -10.57
N HIS A 231 -4.16 15.38 -11.04
CA HIS A 231 -3.79 15.29 -12.46
C HIS A 231 -3.49 13.84 -12.90
N ASP A 232 -3.97 12.85 -12.16
CA ASP A 232 -3.61 11.43 -12.28
C ASP A 232 -4.71 10.55 -12.88
N GLU A 233 -5.69 11.15 -13.55
CA GLU A 233 -6.86 10.42 -14.10
C GLU A 233 -6.43 9.27 -15.02
N ASP A 234 -5.47 9.52 -15.93
CA ASP A 234 -4.92 8.51 -16.85
C ASP A 234 -4.28 7.33 -16.10
N TRP A 235 -3.61 7.60 -14.98
CA TRP A 235 -2.98 6.57 -14.15
C TRP A 235 -4.06 5.69 -13.49
N LEU A 236 -5.07 6.31 -12.88
CA LEU A 236 -6.16 5.61 -12.22
C LEU A 236 -7.00 4.78 -13.22
N GLU A 237 -7.25 5.31 -14.42
CA GLU A 237 -7.92 4.58 -15.50
C GLU A 237 -7.09 3.35 -15.90
N LYS A 238 -5.79 3.54 -16.17
CA LYS A 238 -4.88 2.43 -16.50
C LYS A 238 -4.85 1.38 -15.41
N ARG A 239 -4.73 1.78 -14.14
CA ARG A 239 -4.73 0.87 -12.99
C ARG A 239 -6.01 0.03 -12.95
N ARG A 240 -7.18 0.67 -13.08
CA ARG A 240 -8.49 0.00 -13.05
C ARG A 240 -8.63 -1.08 -14.13
N HIS A 241 -7.98 -0.89 -15.28
CA HIS A 241 -8.04 -1.81 -16.43
C HIS A 241 -6.87 -2.79 -16.52
N THR A 242 -5.95 -2.77 -15.56
CA THR A 242 -4.74 -3.59 -15.56
C THR A 242 -4.78 -4.63 -14.45
N ASP A 243 -4.40 -5.87 -14.75
CA ASP A 243 -4.08 -6.86 -13.72
C ASP A 243 -2.63 -6.66 -13.25
N PRO A 244 -2.39 -6.13 -12.03
CA PRO A 244 -1.04 -5.86 -11.56
C PRO A 244 -0.19 -7.13 -11.41
N LEU A 245 -0.81 -8.30 -11.20
CA LEU A 245 -0.10 -9.56 -11.01
C LEU A 245 0.64 -10.02 -12.29
N THR A 246 0.18 -9.57 -13.46
CA THR A 246 0.81 -9.85 -14.76
C THR A 246 1.83 -8.82 -15.20
N ASN A 247 2.07 -7.78 -14.39
CA ASN A 247 2.97 -6.67 -14.67
C ASN A 247 4.24 -6.73 -13.80
N PRO A 248 5.31 -6.01 -14.16
CA PRO A 248 6.48 -5.89 -13.30
C PRO A 248 6.11 -5.10 -12.04
N ILE A 249 6.38 -5.67 -10.86
CA ILE A 249 6.29 -4.98 -9.58
C ILE A 249 7.63 -5.12 -8.88
N SER A 250 8.41 -4.03 -8.93
CA SER A 250 9.58 -3.79 -8.09
C SER A 250 9.34 -2.56 -7.22
N VAL A 251 9.40 -2.76 -5.91
CA VAL A 251 9.06 -1.81 -4.86
C VAL A 251 10.32 -1.31 -4.18
N TYR A 252 10.41 0.01 -4.01
CA TYR A 252 11.38 0.67 -3.16
C TYR A 252 10.70 1.05 -1.84
N GLU A 253 10.98 0.30 -0.76
CA GLU A 253 10.40 0.52 0.57
C GLU A 253 11.17 1.64 1.29
N VAL A 254 10.43 2.59 1.89
CA VAL A 254 10.97 3.84 2.43
C VAL A 254 10.31 4.22 3.74
N HIS A 255 11.13 4.56 4.74
CA HIS A 255 10.69 5.36 5.88
C HIS A 255 10.98 6.84 5.62
N LEU A 256 9.93 7.63 5.37
CA LEU A 256 10.07 9.04 4.95
C LEU A 256 10.89 9.88 5.92
N GLY A 257 10.74 9.63 7.24
CA GLY A 257 11.42 10.40 8.28
C GLY A 257 12.93 10.15 8.38
N SER A 258 13.48 9.15 7.70
CA SER A 258 14.91 8.78 7.78
C SER A 258 15.55 8.44 6.44
N TRP A 259 14.89 8.76 5.33
CA TRP A 259 15.49 8.65 4.00
C TRP A 259 16.55 9.74 3.78
N LEU A 260 16.17 11.01 3.95
CA LEU A 260 17.04 12.17 3.82
C LEU A 260 16.58 13.28 4.77
N HIS A 261 17.51 13.97 5.43
CA HIS A 261 17.22 15.14 6.25
C HIS A 261 17.68 16.43 5.57
N ALA A 262 17.05 17.54 5.94
CA ALA A 262 17.49 18.88 5.57
C ALA A 262 18.04 19.64 6.77
N SER A 263 18.76 20.73 6.50
CA SER A 263 19.22 21.67 7.52
C SER A 263 18.02 22.33 8.21
N SER A 264 17.97 22.30 9.54
CA SER A 264 16.94 23.02 10.31
C SER A 264 17.10 24.54 10.23
N ALA A 265 18.27 25.04 9.81
CA ALA A 265 18.50 26.46 9.54
C ALA A 265 17.87 26.94 8.21
N GLU A 266 17.43 26.01 7.36
CA GLU A 266 16.83 26.27 6.06
C GLU A 266 15.39 25.73 6.06
N PRO A 267 14.41 26.49 6.59
CA PRO A 267 13.02 26.05 6.64
C PRO A 267 12.47 25.82 5.22
N ALA A 268 11.58 24.83 5.08
CA ALA A 268 10.92 24.56 3.82
C ALA A 268 10.03 25.74 3.41
N LEU A 269 9.94 26.01 2.11
CA LEU A 269 9.01 27.00 1.57
C LEU A 269 7.68 26.33 1.25
N LEU A 270 6.59 26.90 1.75
CA LEU A 270 5.23 26.55 1.38
C LEU A 270 4.93 27.04 -0.05
N PRO A 271 3.90 26.49 -0.73
CA PRO A 271 3.51 26.90 -2.08
C PRO A 271 3.22 28.41 -2.22
N ASN A 272 2.77 29.05 -1.14
CA ASN A 272 2.51 30.49 -1.07
C ASN A 272 3.80 31.34 -0.90
N GLY A 273 4.97 30.72 -0.81
CA GLY A 273 6.28 31.36 -0.62
C GLY A 273 6.67 31.64 0.83
N GLU A 274 5.83 31.29 1.80
CA GLU A 274 6.14 31.46 3.23
C GLU A 274 7.00 30.31 3.77
N SER A 275 7.80 30.57 4.79
CA SER A 275 8.59 29.51 5.45
C SER A 275 7.74 28.71 6.43
N SER A 276 7.71 27.39 6.28
CA SER A 276 7.13 26.48 7.27
C SER A 276 8.05 26.35 8.49
N PRO A 277 7.51 26.28 9.72
CA PRO A 277 8.30 25.92 10.89
C PRO A 277 9.03 24.58 10.69
N PRO A 278 10.34 24.49 10.98
CA PRO A 278 11.07 23.25 10.81
C PRO A 278 10.66 22.22 11.87
N VAL A 279 10.33 21.01 11.43
CA VAL A 279 10.09 19.88 12.34
C VAL A 279 11.43 19.20 12.62
N ILE A 280 11.98 19.46 13.80
CA ILE A 280 13.26 18.89 14.24
C ILE A 280 13.11 17.38 14.41
N VAL A 281 14.07 16.63 13.85
CA VAL A 281 14.07 15.16 13.88
C VAL A 281 14.14 14.66 15.31
N THR A 282 15.17 15.09 16.05
CA THR A 282 15.41 14.70 17.44
C THR A 282 16.26 15.75 18.14
N ASP A 283 16.07 15.91 19.45
CA ASP A 283 16.86 16.80 20.29
C ASP A 283 18.36 16.47 20.28
N LEU A 284 18.72 15.24 19.89
CA LEU A 284 20.12 14.80 19.73
C LEU A 284 20.76 15.27 18.41
N LYS A 285 19.97 15.71 17.42
CA LYS A 285 20.42 16.21 16.11
C LYS A 285 19.64 17.48 15.74
N PRO A 286 19.74 18.57 16.54
CA PRO A 286 18.90 19.77 16.40
C PRO A 286 19.16 20.54 15.10
N GLY A 287 20.30 20.31 14.44
CA GLY A 287 20.64 20.87 13.13
C GLY A 287 19.89 20.24 11.96
N ALA A 288 19.12 19.17 12.20
CA ALA A 288 18.39 18.44 11.18
C ALA A 288 16.88 18.58 11.36
N ARG A 289 16.18 18.76 10.23
CA ARG A 289 14.73 18.68 10.11
C ARG A 289 14.33 17.57 9.14
N PHE A 290 13.10 17.09 9.28
CA PHE A 290 12.49 16.27 8.23
C PHE A 290 12.31 17.09 6.94
N LEU A 291 12.32 16.38 5.81
CA LEU A 291 11.83 16.91 4.55
C LEU A 291 10.30 16.96 4.55
N THR A 292 9.73 17.91 3.82
CA THR A 292 8.28 17.92 3.57
C THR A 292 7.90 16.92 2.48
N TYR A 293 6.62 16.55 2.37
CA TYR A 293 6.12 15.71 1.27
C TYR A 293 6.43 16.31 -0.10
N ARG A 294 6.43 17.65 -0.24
CA ARG A 294 6.82 18.33 -1.48
C ARG A 294 8.31 18.20 -1.78
N GLU A 295 9.17 18.41 -0.78
CA GLU A 295 10.62 18.22 -0.97
C GLU A 295 10.97 16.74 -1.25
N LEU A 296 10.21 15.81 -0.68
CA LEU A 296 10.29 14.39 -1.01
C LEU A 296 9.86 14.14 -2.45
N ALA A 297 8.78 14.76 -2.93
CA ALA A 297 8.37 14.66 -4.32
C ALA A 297 9.49 15.12 -5.28
N ASP A 298 10.18 16.20 -4.94
CA ASP A 298 11.28 16.73 -5.76
C ASP A 298 12.57 15.91 -5.72
N LYS A 299 12.78 15.10 -4.67
CA LYS A 299 14.06 14.39 -4.43
C LYS A 299 13.94 12.87 -4.56
N LEU A 300 12.96 12.28 -3.87
CA LEU A 300 12.74 10.84 -3.82
C LEU A 300 12.18 10.32 -5.15
N ILE A 301 11.19 11.00 -5.75
CA ILE A 301 10.55 10.50 -6.98
C ILE A 301 11.56 10.43 -8.14
N PRO A 302 12.36 11.48 -8.43
CA PRO A 302 13.39 11.37 -9.48
C PRO A 302 14.44 10.28 -9.18
N TYR A 303 14.81 10.10 -7.91
CA TYR A 303 15.75 9.06 -7.49
C TYR A 303 15.21 7.65 -7.77
N VAL A 304 13.96 7.37 -7.37
CA VAL A 304 13.29 6.09 -7.59
C VAL A 304 13.08 5.84 -9.09
N LYS A 305 12.71 6.87 -9.85
CA LYS A 305 12.55 6.81 -11.31
C LYS A 305 13.87 6.49 -12.01
N GLU A 306 14.97 7.11 -11.60
CA GLU A 306 16.33 6.83 -12.12
C GLU A 306 16.75 5.37 -11.86
N LEU A 307 16.41 4.84 -10.69
CA LEU A 307 16.66 3.43 -10.35
C LEU A 307 15.74 2.46 -11.07
N GLY A 308 14.66 2.94 -11.68
CA GLY A 308 13.74 2.16 -12.50
C GLY A 308 12.71 1.35 -11.72
N PHE A 309 12.56 1.56 -10.41
CA PHE A 309 11.50 0.94 -9.62
C PHE A 309 10.11 1.34 -10.13
N THR A 310 9.13 0.49 -9.87
CA THR A 310 7.74 0.68 -10.33
C THR A 310 6.83 1.25 -9.25
N HIS A 311 7.17 1.03 -7.98
CA HIS A 311 6.37 1.45 -6.83
C HIS A 311 7.28 1.96 -5.70
N ILE A 312 6.74 2.85 -4.87
CA ILE A 312 7.28 3.21 -3.57
C ILE A 312 6.35 2.62 -2.51
N GLU A 313 6.89 1.89 -1.55
CA GLU A 313 6.15 1.45 -0.36
C GLU A 313 6.58 2.31 0.83
N LEU A 314 5.61 2.96 1.46
CA LEU A 314 5.84 3.85 2.58
C LEU A 314 5.56 3.07 3.87
N LEU A 315 6.55 3.03 4.78
CA LEU A 315 6.26 2.71 6.18
C LEU A 315 5.14 3.61 6.71
N PRO A 316 4.41 3.22 7.77
CA PRO A 316 3.12 3.82 8.09
C PRO A 316 3.18 5.34 8.21
N ILE A 317 2.43 6.01 7.33
CA ILE A 317 2.33 7.47 7.30
C ILE A 317 1.10 7.99 8.05
N ALA A 318 0.24 7.11 8.58
CA ALA A 318 -0.83 7.52 9.49
C ALA A 318 -0.23 8.17 10.75
N GLU A 319 -0.93 9.13 11.34
CA GLU A 319 -0.37 9.91 12.43
C GLU A 319 -0.09 9.05 13.67
N HIS A 320 1.12 9.18 14.19
CA HIS A 320 1.69 8.36 15.26
C HIS A 320 2.53 9.23 16.21
N PRO A 321 2.51 8.99 17.53
CA PRO A 321 3.08 9.92 18.50
C PRO A 321 4.60 9.80 18.63
N PHE A 322 5.18 8.65 18.24
CA PHE A 322 6.58 8.32 18.54
C PHE A 322 7.33 7.81 17.30
N ASP A 323 8.41 8.50 16.92
CA ASP A 323 9.20 8.14 15.73
C ASP A 323 9.86 6.76 15.83
N GLY A 324 10.27 6.36 17.02
CA GLY A 324 10.90 5.06 17.23
C GLY A 324 9.94 3.88 17.08
N SER A 325 8.64 4.12 16.90
CA SER A 325 7.68 3.10 16.45
C SER A 325 7.71 2.85 14.95
N TRP A 326 8.43 3.69 14.20
CA TRP A 326 8.53 3.70 12.73
C TRP A 326 7.19 3.92 12.01
N GLY A 327 6.15 4.30 12.76
CA GLY A 327 4.79 4.44 12.29
C GLY A 327 3.84 3.34 12.76
N TYR A 328 4.34 2.19 13.22
CA TYR A 328 3.50 1.02 13.55
C TYR A 328 2.66 1.17 14.83
N GLN A 329 2.76 2.29 15.55
CA GLN A 329 1.90 2.60 16.70
C GLN A 329 1.03 3.83 16.40
N VAL A 330 0.01 3.64 15.58
CA VAL A 330 -0.87 4.69 15.04
C VAL A 330 -1.89 5.18 16.06
N VAL A 331 -2.13 6.49 16.09
CA VAL A 331 -3.18 7.14 16.91
C VAL A 331 -4.18 7.93 16.06
N GLY A 332 -3.80 8.42 14.89
CA GLY A 332 -4.65 9.15 13.94
C GLY A 332 -4.75 8.43 12.60
N HIS A 333 -5.60 7.41 12.51
CA HIS A 333 -5.70 6.54 11.32
C HIS A 333 -6.17 7.28 10.05
N TYR A 334 -6.94 8.37 10.21
CA TYR A 334 -7.51 9.17 9.12
C TYR A 334 -6.68 10.42 8.78
N ALA A 335 -5.50 10.58 9.39
CA ALA A 335 -4.59 11.70 9.12
C ALA A 335 -3.24 11.16 8.66
N CYS A 336 -2.71 11.69 7.54
CA CYS A 336 -1.29 11.54 7.27
C CYS A 336 -0.49 12.35 8.30
N THR A 337 0.70 11.85 8.67
CA THR A 337 1.49 12.47 9.73
C THR A 337 1.90 13.88 9.34
N SER A 338 1.71 14.79 10.29
CA SER A 338 2.02 16.21 10.17
C SER A 338 3.53 16.51 10.16
N ARG A 339 4.38 15.51 10.44
CA ARG A 339 5.85 15.64 10.40
C ARG A 339 6.37 16.18 9.07
N PHE A 340 5.69 15.87 7.98
CA PHE A 340 6.14 16.17 6.62
C PHE A 340 5.25 17.21 5.91
N GLY A 341 4.27 17.81 6.59
CA GLY A 341 3.40 18.84 6.02
C GLY A 341 1.91 18.53 6.16
N THR A 342 1.12 19.11 5.26
CA THR A 342 -0.34 19.01 5.24
C THR A 342 -0.82 17.79 4.44
N PRO A 343 -2.09 17.38 4.58
CA PRO A 343 -2.73 16.40 3.69
C PRO A 343 -2.57 16.70 2.20
N GLN A 344 -2.70 17.96 1.79
CA GLN A 344 -2.55 18.38 0.40
C GLN A 344 -1.10 18.23 -0.10
N ASP A 345 -0.12 18.34 0.80
CA ASP A 345 1.27 18.08 0.44
C ASP A 345 1.51 16.58 0.18
N PHE A 346 0.81 15.69 0.91
CA PHE A 346 0.84 14.25 0.64
C PHE A 346 0.08 13.89 -0.64
N MET A 347 -1.08 14.50 -0.89
CA MET A 347 -1.79 14.37 -2.17
C MET A 347 -0.90 14.78 -3.34
N TYR A 348 -0.17 15.90 -3.21
CA TYR A 348 0.84 16.32 -4.19
C TYR A 348 1.93 15.28 -4.40
N PHE A 349 2.45 14.66 -3.33
CA PHE A 349 3.45 13.60 -3.45
C PHE A 349 2.92 12.41 -4.28
N VAL A 350 1.70 11.95 -4.00
CA VAL A 350 1.08 10.83 -4.74
C VAL A 350 0.81 11.21 -6.20
N ASP A 351 0.26 12.40 -6.45
CA ASP A 351 -0.01 12.92 -7.80
C ASP A 351 1.30 12.99 -8.63
N GLN A 352 2.39 13.46 -8.02
CA GLN A 352 3.70 13.47 -8.66
C GLN A 352 4.26 12.06 -8.91
N CYS A 353 3.99 11.08 -8.04
CA CYS A 353 4.35 9.67 -8.30
C CYS A 353 3.61 9.15 -9.54
N HIS A 354 2.30 9.36 -9.63
CA HIS A 354 1.46 8.91 -10.75
C HIS A 354 1.88 9.56 -12.07
N LEU A 355 2.11 10.87 -12.09
CA LEU A 355 2.63 11.60 -13.27
C LEU A 355 4.01 11.08 -13.71
N ASN A 356 4.77 10.45 -12.81
CA ASN A 356 6.05 9.83 -13.11
C ASN A 356 5.97 8.32 -13.38
N GLY A 357 4.76 7.75 -13.39
CA GLY A 357 4.51 6.33 -13.63
C GLY A 357 4.98 5.42 -12.50
N ILE A 358 4.91 5.91 -11.26
CA ILE A 358 5.31 5.21 -10.03
C ILE A 358 4.06 5.05 -9.16
N GLY A 359 3.77 3.82 -8.73
CA GLY A 359 2.68 3.57 -7.81
C GLY A 359 3.07 3.78 -6.34
N VAL A 360 2.09 4.07 -5.48
CA VAL A 360 2.29 4.29 -4.04
C VAL A 360 1.57 3.23 -3.21
N ILE A 361 2.34 2.49 -2.41
CA ILE A 361 1.84 1.52 -1.43
C ILE A 361 2.05 2.10 -0.04
N VAL A 362 1.07 1.95 0.85
CA VAL A 362 1.18 2.42 2.24
C VAL A 362 1.06 1.23 3.20
N ASP A 363 1.99 1.15 4.15
CA ASP A 363 1.84 0.24 5.29
C ASP A 363 0.67 0.70 6.15
N TRP A 364 -0.35 -0.15 6.19
CA TRP A 364 -1.59 0.06 6.91
C TRP A 364 -1.61 -0.81 8.16
N VAL A 365 -1.98 -0.22 9.31
CA VAL A 365 -1.83 -0.84 10.63
C VAL A 365 -3.19 -1.07 11.30
N PRO A 366 -3.96 -2.10 10.89
CA PRO A 366 -5.25 -2.43 11.49
C PRO A 366 -5.15 -3.39 12.67
N GLY A 367 -3.94 -3.89 13.00
CA GLY A 367 -3.77 -4.97 13.96
C GLY A 367 -3.90 -4.54 15.43
N HIS A 368 -3.45 -3.33 15.74
CA HIS A 368 -3.34 -2.82 17.10
C HIS A 368 -3.17 -1.30 17.13
N PHE A 369 -3.27 -0.71 18.33
CA PHE A 369 -3.01 0.71 18.58
C PHE A 369 -2.41 0.91 19.99
N PRO A 370 -1.62 1.98 20.24
CA PRO A 370 -0.96 2.18 21.53
C PRO A 370 -1.92 2.70 22.60
N LYS A 371 -1.44 2.73 23.86
CA LYS A 371 -2.24 3.13 25.04
C LYS A 371 -2.23 4.64 25.33
N ASP A 372 -1.75 5.45 24.40
CA ASP A 372 -1.66 6.89 24.52
C ASP A 372 -3.01 7.51 24.87
N GLY A 373 -3.03 8.34 25.91
CA GLY A 373 -4.26 8.88 26.48
C GLY A 373 -5.10 9.72 25.50
N HIS A 374 -4.47 10.35 24.52
CA HIS A 374 -5.14 11.15 23.49
C HIS A 374 -5.77 10.31 22.37
N GLY A 375 -5.32 9.06 22.18
CA GLY A 375 -5.78 8.17 21.11
C GLY A 375 -7.03 7.34 21.47
N LEU A 376 -7.19 6.18 20.85
CA LEU A 376 -8.41 5.37 20.93
C LEU A 376 -8.61 4.60 22.25
N ALA A 377 -7.56 4.48 23.08
CA ALA A 377 -7.60 3.67 24.30
C ALA A 377 -8.69 4.14 25.29
N PHE A 378 -9.55 3.21 25.72
CA PHE A 378 -10.60 3.45 26.72
C PHE A 378 -11.47 4.68 26.41
N PHE A 379 -11.79 4.86 25.12
CA PHE A 379 -12.19 6.14 24.52
C PHE A 379 -13.31 6.90 25.24
N ASP A 380 -14.38 6.20 25.63
CA ASP A 380 -15.58 6.81 26.26
C ASP A 380 -15.74 6.41 27.74
N GLY A 381 -14.68 5.87 28.34
CA GLY A 381 -14.68 5.29 29.68
C GLY A 381 -15.06 3.81 29.71
N THR A 382 -15.08 3.15 28.55
CA THR A 382 -15.20 1.71 28.38
C THR A 382 -14.17 1.21 27.36
N HIS A 383 -13.99 -0.11 27.28
CA HIS A 383 -13.24 -0.74 26.18
C HIS A 383 -14.05 -0.66 24.89
N LEU A 384 -13.91 0.47 24.19
CA LEU A 384 -14.76 0.84 23.07
C LEU A 384 -14.22 0.26 21.76
N TYR A 385 -13.00 0.67 21.40
CA TYR A 385 -12.29 0.22 20.21
C TYR A 385 -11.55 -1.09 20.46
N GLU A 386 -10.94 -1.23 21.63
CA GLU A 386 -10.29 -2.46 22.07
C GLU A 386 -11.27 -3.49 22.65
N HIS A 387 -10.91 -4.76 22.59
CA HIS A 387 -11.70 -5.80 23.24
C HIS A 387 -11.52 -5.76 24.78
N ALA A 388 -12.62 -5.86 25.53
CA ALA A 388 -12.60 -5.72 27.00
C ALA A 388 -11.85 -6.84 27.75
N ASP A 389 -11.86 -8.06 27.20
CA ASP A 389 -11.03 -9.16 27.71
C ASP A 389 -9.58 -8.98 27.23
N PRO A 390 -8.60 -8.72 28.13
CA PRO A 390 -7.21 -8.48 27.74
C PRO A 390 -6.53 -9.70 27.12
N ARG A 391 -7.08 -10.91 27.32
CA ARG A 391 -6.61 -12.13 26.66
C ARG A 391 -6.87 -12.13 25.15
N LYS A 392 -7.72 -11.22 24.66
CA LYS A 392 -7.97 -10.95 23.24
C LYS A 392 -7.56 -9.54 22.86
N GLY A 393 -7.81 -8.57 23.74
CA GLY A 393 -7.69 -7.12 23.49
C GLY A 393 -6.32 -6.52 23.74
N GLU A 394 -5.29 -7.30 24.06
CA GLU A 394 -3.96 -6.76 24.36
C GLU A 394 -2.83 -7.63 23.78
N HIS A 395 -1.85 -6.99 23.13
CA HIS A 395 -0.53 -7.57 22.87
C HIS A 395 0.41 -7.15 24.00
N LYS A 396 0.49 -7.98 25.04
CA LYS A 396 1.23 -7.65 26.29
C LYS A 396 2.70 -7.35 26.06
N GLU A 397 3.37 -8.16 25.22
CA GLU A 397 4.80 -7.99 24.91
C GLU A 397 5.09 -6.67 24.17
N TRP A 398 4.10 -6.14 23.44
CA TRP A 398 4.21 -4.85 22.73
C TRP A 398 3.66 -3.68 23.55
N GLY A 399 2.94 -3.94 24.64
CA GLY A 399 2.27 -2.91 25.43
C GLY A 399 1.11 -2.21 24.71
N THR A 400 0.52 -2.82 23.68
CA THR A 400 -0.51 -2.23 22.82
C THR A 400 -1.87 -2.93 22.92
N LEU A 401 -2.92 -2.28 22.45
CA LEU A 401 -4.31 -2.76 22.47
C LEU A 401 -4.71 -3.31 21.10
N VAL A 402 -5.54 -4.33 21.08
CA VAL A 402 -6.05 -4.99 19.87
C VAL A 402 -7.49 -4.57 19.63
N PHE A 403 -7.81 -4.18 18.40
CA PHE A 403 -9.15 -3.80 17.99
C PHE A 403 -10.16 -4.94 18.22
N ASN A 404 -11.38 -4.58 18.61
CA ASN A 404 -12.50 -5.49 18.71
C ASN A 404 -13.18 -5.66 17.33
N TYR A 405 -12.60 -6.50 16.47
CA TYR A 405 -13.10 -6.75 15.10
C TYR A 405 -14.55 -7.25 15.04
N GLY A 406 -15.04 -7.87 16.11
CA GLY A 406 -16.43 -8.35 16.20
C GLY A 406 -17.46 -7.24 16.42
N ARG A 407 -17.03 -6.03 16.80
CA ARG A 407 -17.93 -4.89 17.00
C ARG A 407 -18.14 -4.12 15.70
N ASN A 408 -19.39 -3.97 15.29
CA ASN A 408 -19.76 -3.38 14.00
C ASN A 408 -19.12 -2.00 13.74
N GLU A 409 -19.18 -1.09 14.71
CA GLU A 409 -18.67 0.27 14.54
C GLU A 409 -17.13 0.31 14.46
N VAL A 410 -16.45 -0.62 15.16
CA VAL A 410 -14.98 -0.76 15.11
C VAL A 410 -14.55 -1.39 13.79
N ARG A 411 -15.27 -2.42 13.33
CA ARG A 411 -15.07 -3.01 12.00
C ARG A 411 -15.27 -1.94 10.92
N ASN A 412 -16.32 -1.12 11.02
CA ASN A 412 -16.59 -0.03 10.11
C ASN A 412 -15.50 1.04 10.12
N TYR A 413 -15.01 1.41 11.31
CA TYR A 413 -13.91 2.36 11.48
C TYR A 413 -12.68 1.94 10.65
N LEU A 414 -12.30 0.66 10.72
CA LEU A 414 -11.15 0.13 10.01
C LEU A 414 -11.42 -0.10 8.51
N VAL A 415 -12.56 -0.68 8.15
CA VAL A 415 -12.92 -0.92 6.74
C VAL A 415 -13.01 0.41 5.96
N ALA A 416 -13.71 1.41 6.51
CA ALA A 416 -13.80 2.72 5.90
C ALA A 416 -12.43 3.44 5.90
N ASN A 417 -11.54 3.15 6.85
CA ASN A 417 -10.20 3.72 6.86
C ASN A 417 -9.34 3.18 5.73
N ALA A 418 -9.40 1.87 5.45
CA ALA A 418 -8.71 1.31 4.29
C ALA A 418 -9.20 2.00 3.01
N LEU A 419 -10.52 2.12 2.80
CA LEU A 419 -11.09 2.78 1.62
C LEU A 419 -10.77 4.27 1.55
N PHE A 420 -10.69 4.96 2.69
CA PHE A 420 -10.38 6.39 2.79
C PHE A 420 -9.02 6.72 2.15
N TRP A 421 -8.00 5.89 2.36
CA TRP A 421 -6.68 6.14 1.75
C TRP A 421 -6.72 6.05 0.22
N PHE A 422 -7.48 5.12 -0.35
CA PHE A 422 -7.64 5.02 -1.80
C PHE A 422 -8.56 6.12 -2.36
N ASP A 423 -9.60 6.50 -1.63
CA ASP A 423 -10.55 7.54 -2.03
C ASP A 423 -9.93 8.94 -2.00
N LYS A 424 -9.39 9.35 -0.85
CA LYS A 424 -8.93 10.73 -0.63
C LYS A 424 -7.47 10.96 -1.01
N TYR A 425 -6.62 9.94 -0.98
CA TYR A 425 -5.19 10.07 -1.28
C TYR A 425 -4.73 9.28 -2.50
N HIS A 426 -5.64 8.61 -3.22
CA HIS A 426 -5.38 7.91 -4.47
C HIS A 426 -4.30 6.82 -4.44
N ILE A 427 -3.91 6.31 -3.25
CA ILE A 427 -2.87 5.27 -3.16
C ILE A 427 -3.21 4.04 -4.03
N ASP A 428 -2.20 3.28 -4.43
CA ASP A 428 -2.34 2.12 -5.32
C ASP A 428 -2.37 0.79 -4.57
N GLY A 429 -1.91 0.77 -3.32
CA GLY A 429 -1.96 -0.43 -2.53
C GLY A 429 -1.75 -0.22 -1.05
N VAL A 430 -2.09 -1.25 -0.28
CA VAL A 430 -1.78 -1.34 1.14
C VAL A 430 -0.96 -2.59 1.43
N ARG A 431 -0.04 -2.48 2.39
CA ARG A 431 0.65 -3.62 2.99
C ARG A 431 0.27 -3.71 4.47
N VAL A 432 -0.09 -4.91 4.93
CA VAL A 432 -0.47 -5.16 6.33
C VAL A 432 0.63 -5.96 7.01
N ASP A 433 1.23 -5.34 8.02
CA ASP A 433 2.24 -5.92 8.90
C ASP A 433 1.65 -6.97 9.85
N ALA A 434 2.46 -7.98 10.17
CA ALA A 434 2.22 -8.94 11.23
C ALA A 434 0.78 -9.47 11.25
N VAL A 435 0.23 -9.89 10.10
CA VAL A 435 -1.17 -10.37 9.98
C VAL A 435 -1.44 -11.55 10.94
N ALA A 436 -0.41 -12.34 11.27
CA ALA A 436 -0.50 -13.38 12.30
C ALA A 436 -0.92 -12.85 13.68
N SER A 437 -0.56 -11.62 14.03
CA SER A 437 -1.00 -10.98 15.29
C SER A 437 -2.52 -10.84 15.39
N MET A 438 -3.17 -10.67 14.24
CA MET A 438 -4.61 -10.55 14.13
C MET A 438 -5.28 -11.93 14.11
N LEU A 439 -4.73 -12.87 13.33
CA LEU A 439 -5.36 -14.16 13.01
C LEU A 439 -5.36 -15.16 14.17
N TYR A 440 -4.52 -14.96 15.20
CA TYR A 440 -4.34 -15.95 16.27
C TYR A 440 -4.62 -15.38 17.65
N LEU A 441 -5.58 -16.02 18.34
CA LEU A 441 -5.95 -15.69 19.72
C LEU A 441 -4.83 -16.03 20.71
N ASP A 442 -3.89 -16.89 20.35
CA ASP A 442 -2.71 -17.26 21.14
C ASP A 442 -1.42 -16.53 20.72
N TYR A 443 -1.48 -15.56 19.80
CA TYR A 443 -0.29 -14.83 19.34
C TYR A 443 0.47 -14.17 20.48
N CYS A 444 1.73 -14.58 20.67
CA CYS A 444 2.60 -14.15 21.78
C CYS A 444 1.95 -14.26 23.17
N ARG A 445 1.07 -15.25 23.39
CA ARG A 445 0.40 -15.52 24.67
C ARG A 445 0.75 -16.92 25.17
N LYS A 446 1.01 -17.05 26.47
CA LYS A 446 1.33 -18.33 27.11
C LYS A 446 0.08 -19.17 27.31
N ASP A 447 0.26 -20.48 27.49
CA ASP A 447 -0.83 -21.39 27.88
C ASP A 447 -1.56 -20.90 29.13
N GLY A 448 -2.89 -20.89 29.07
CA GLY A 448 -3.74 -20.36 30.14
C GLY A 448 -3.93 -18.82 30.12
N GLU A 449 -3.22 -18.10 29.26
CA GLU A 449 -3.35 -16.64 29.09
C GLU A 449 -4.17 -16.22 27.86
N TRP A 450 -4.73 -17.18 27.12
CA TRP A 450 -5.61 -16.95 25.98
C TRP A 450 -6.88 -17.82 26.07
N VAL A 451 -7.87 -17.54 25.22
CA VAL A 451 -9.11 -18.32 25.12
C VAL A 451 -9.38 -18.71 23.67
N ALA A 452 -9.83 -19.93 23.47
CA ALA A 452 -10.22 -20.44 22.16
C ALA A 452 -11.45 -19.73 21.58
N ASN A 453 -11.61 -19.84 20.26
CA ASN A 453 -12.83 -19.43 19.56
C ASN A 453 -14.01 -20.37 19.88
N GLN A 454 -15.20 -20.05 19.37
CA GLN A 454 -16.42 -20.83 19.62
C GLN A 454 -16.37 -22.28 19.11
N TYR A 455 -15.37 -22.64 18.30
CA TYR A 455 -15.15 -23.99 17.77
C TYR A 455 -13.99 -24.73 18.47
N GLY A 456 -13.36 -24.12 19.47
CA GLY A 456 -12.24 -24.70 20.22
C GLY A 456 -10.87 -24.52 19.58
N GLY A 457 -10.76 -23.73 18.50
CA GLY A 457 -9.51 -23.41 17.82
C GLY A 457 -8.85 -22.11 18.30
N ARG A 458 -7.63 -21.85 17.83
CA ARG A 458 -6.85 -20.64 18.12
C ARG A 458 -7.08 -19.51 17.12
N GLU A 459 -7.85 -19.75 16.07
CA GLU A 459 -8.12 -18.80 15.01
C GLU A 459 -9.04 -17.68 15.52
N ASN A 460 -8.66 -16.44 15.27
CA ASN A 460 -9.48 -15.27 15.52
C ASN A 460 -10.43 -15.06 14.32
N ILE A 461 -11.63 -15.65 14.42
CA ILE A 461 -12.60 -15.67 13.33
C ILE A 461 -13.04 -14.25 12.96
N GLU A 462 -13.25 -13.40 13.96
CA GLU A 462 -13.67 -12.01 13.76
C GLU A 462 -12.62 -11.20 12.98
N ALA A 463 -11.32 -11.41 13.25
CA ALA A 463 -10.26 -10.77 12.49
C ALA A 463 -10.16 -11.30 11.05
N ALA A 464 -10.30 -12.61 10.86
CA ALA A 464 -10.28 -13.22 9.53
C ALA A 464 -11.45 -12.72 8.66
N ASP A 465 -12.65 -12.60 9.24
CA ASP A 465 -13.83 -12.10 8.53
C ASP A 465 -13.72 -10.59 8.24
N PHE A 466 -13.13 -9.81 9.15
CA PHE A 466 -12.78 -8.41 8.89
C PHE A 466 -11.84 -8.28 7.67
N LEU A 467 -10.75 -9.05 7.62
CA LEU A 467 -9.79 -9.01 6.51
C LEU A 467 -10.45 -9.40 5.19
N ARG A 468 -11.33 -10.42 5.20
CA ARG A 468 -12.12 -10.82 4.03
C ARG A 468 -13.06 -9.70 3.57
N GLN A 469 -13.77 -9.07 4.49
CA GLN A 469 -14.67 -7.95 4.17
C GLN A 469 -13.88 -6.79 3.57
N MET A 470 -12.78 -6.38 4.22
CA MET A 470 -11.91 -5.29 3.78
C MET A 470 -11.39 -5.55 2.37
N ASN A 471 -10.77 -6.71 2.12
CA ASN A 471 -10.24 -7.04 0.79
C ASN A 471 -11.34 -7.14 -0.27
N HIS A 472 -12.49 -7.75 0.06
CA HIS A 472 -13.61 -7.83 -0.87
C HIS A 472 -14.07 -6.44 -1.32
N LEU A 473 -14.22 -5.49 -0.38
CA LEU A 473 -14.64 -4.13 -0.67
C LEU A 473 -13.54 -3.37 -1.44
N LEU A 474 -12.28 -3.47 -1.00
CA LEU A 474 -11.14 -2.83 -1.64
C LEU A 474 -11.09 -3.13 -3.14
N PHE A 475 -11.08 -4.41 -3.52
CA PHE A 475 -11.04 -4.82 -4.92
C PHE A 475 -12.33 -4.54 -5.70
N SER A 476 -13.45 -4.32 -5.01
CA SER A 476 -14.72 -3.97 -5.65
C SER A 476 -14.79 -2.48 -5.99
N TYR A 477 -14.29 -1.60 -5.11
CA TYR A 477 -14.23 -0.16 -5.37
C TYR A 477 -13.03 0.26 -6.22
N PHE A 478 -11.88 -0.40 -6.01
CA PHE A 478 -10.61 -0.06 -6.62
C PHE A 478 -9.97 -1.27 -7.32
N PRO A 479 -10.54 -1.76 -8.45
CA PRO A 479 -9.90 -2.78 -9.27
C PRO A 479 -8.47 -2.38 -9.65
N GLY A 480 -7.56 -3.35 -9.71
CA GLY A 480 -6.14 -3.12 -10.02
C GLY A 480 -5.29 -2.65 -8.85
N ALA A 481 -5.86 -2.43 -7.67
CA ALA A 481 -5.09 -2.13 -6.44
C ALA A 481 -4.22 -3.31 -5.99
N LEU A 482 -3.26 -3.03 -5.11
CA LEU A 482 -2.48 -4.03 -4.39
C LEU A 482 -2.95 -4.17 -2.93
N SER A 483 -3.05 -5.40 -2.45
CA SER A 483 -3.26 -5.71 -1.04
C SER A 483 -2.29 -6.80 -0.65
N ILE A 484 -1.29 -6.44 0.16
CA ILE A 484 -0.11 -7.24 0.45
C ILE A 484 -0.13 -7.64 1.93
N ALA A 485 0.06 -8.92 2.22
CA ALA A 485 0.11 -9.43 3.58
C ALA A 485 1.53 -9.88 3.96
N GLU A 486 1.97 -9.53 5.17
CA GLU A 486 3.04 -10.23 5.86
C GLU A 486 2.43 -11.16 6.91
N GLU A 487 2.45 -12.47 6.62
CA GLU A 487 1.89 -13.52 7.48
C GLU A 487 2.92 -14.64 7.63
N SER A 488 3.36 -14.88 8.86
CA SER A 488 4.58 -15.65 9.19
C SER A 488 4.32 -17.02 9.83
N THR A 489 3.08 -17.51 9.85
CA THR A 489 2.69 -18.77 10.52
C THR A 489 2.05 -19.80 9.59
N SER A 490 2.15 -19.60 8.27
CA SER A 490 1.62 -20.50 7.24
C SER A 490 0.11 -20.65 7.25
N TRP A 491 -0.62 -19.57 7.58
CA TRP A 491 -2.07 -19.52 7.32
C TRP A 491 -2.31 -19.81 5.82
N PRO A 492 -3.23 -20.73 5.47
CA PRO A 492 -3.45 -21.11 4.09
C PRO A 492 -4.28 -20.06 3.35
N MET A 493 -4.04 -19.91 2.05
CA MET A 493 -4.88 -19.12 1.15
C MET A 493 -4.94 -17.63 1.53
N VAL A 494 -3.82 -17.06 1.99
CA VAL A 494 -3.75 -15.64 2.37
C VAL A 494 -4.02 -14.76 1.15
N SER A 495 -3.38 -15.07 0.02
CA SER A 495 -3.44 -14.31 -1.22
C SER A 495 -4.45 -14.87 -2.25
N TRP A 496 -5.45 -15.61 -1.76
CA TRP A 496 -6.52 -16.17 -2.58
C TRP A 496 -7.84 -15.40 -2.41
N PRO A 497 -8.73 -15.43 -3.41
CA PRO A 497 -10.02 -14.76 -3.33
C PRO A 497 -10.88 -15.23 -2.14
N THR A 498 -11.68 -14.32 -1.59
CA THR A 498 -12.52 -14.59 -0.42
C THR A 498 -13.60 -15.64 -0.69
N TYR A 499 -14.11 -15.74 -1.91
CA TYR A 499 -15.18 -16.68 -2.28
C TYR A 499 -14.73 -18.16 -2.33
N VAL A 500 -13.42 -18.43 -2.30
CA VAL A 500 -12.85 -19.80 -2.13
C VAL A 500 -12.33 -20.04 -0.71
N GLY A 501 -12.57 -19.12 0.22
CA GLY A 501 -12.16 -19.23 1.63
C GLY A 501 -10.87 -18.50 2.00
N GLY A 502 -10.20 -17.86 1.03
CA GLY A 502 -8.98 -17.08 1.27
C GLY A 502 -9.23 -15.79 2.06
N LEU A 503 -8.16 -15.11 2.46
CA LEU A 503 -8.24 -13.82 3.16
C LEU A 503 -8.46 -12.64 2.20
N GLY A 504 -8.26 -12.85 0.90
CA GLY A 504 -8.55 -11.87 -0.15
C GLY A 504 -7.38 -10.96 -0.52
N PHE A 505 -6.21 -11.07 0.08
CA PHE A 505 -5.01 -10.36 -0.39
C PHE A 505 -4.67 -10.82 -1.83
N ASN A 506 -3.93 -10.01 -2.59
CA ASN A 506 -3.44 -10.44 -3.90
C ASN A 506 -1.95 -10.75 -3.92
N LEU A 507 -1.20 -10.38 -2.88
CA LEU A 507 0.19 -10.75 -2.66
C LEU A 507 0.47 -11.12 -1.20
N LYS A 508 1.43 -12.01 -0.97
CA LYS A 508 1.96 -12.37 0.35
C LYS A 508 3.48 -12.25 0.37
N TRP A 509 4.08 -11.62 1.37
CA TRP A 509 5.52 -11.66 1.56
C TRP A 509 6.01 -13.10 1.77
N ASN A 510 7.04 -13.51 1.03
CA ASN A 510 7.66 -14.82 1.18
C ASN A 510 8.75 -14.79 2.27
N MET A 511 8.32 -14.81 3.52
CA MET A 511 9.23 -14.79 4.68
C MET A 511 10.15 -16.01 4.71
N GLY A 512 9.67 -17.17 4.23
CA GLY A 512 10.48 -18.38 4.13
C GLY A 512 11.64 -18.21 3.14
N TRP A 513 11.36 -17.70 1.93
CA TRP A 513 12.41 -17.35 0.96
C TRP A 513 13.38 -16.31 1.53
N MET A 514 12.89 -15.28 2.22
CA MET A 514 13.74 -14.24 2.81
C MET A 514 14.74 -14.85 3.80
N HIS A 515 14.26 -15.65 4.77
CA HIS A 515 15.14 -16.33 5.74
C HIS A 515 16.13 -17.27 5.05
N ASP A 516 15.64 -18.11 4.13
CA ASP A 516 16.48 -19.04 3.38
C ASP A 516 17.63 -18.31 2.66
N MET A 517 17.33 -17.16 2.03
CA MET A 517 18.31 -16.37 1.29
C MET A 517 19.30 -15.66 2.20
N LEU A 518 18.82 -15.00 3.25
CA LEU A 518 19.72 -14.30 4.18
C LEU A 518 20.66 -15.28 4.88
N ASP A 519 20.15 -16.43 5.33
CA ASP A 519 20.98 -17.48 5.93
C ASP A 519 22.00 -18.03 4.92
N TYR A 520 21.56 -18.32 3.69
CA TYR A 520 22.41 -18.87 2.64
C TYR A 520 23.56 -17.93 2.26
N PHE A 521 23.25 -16.65 2.06
CA PHE A 521 24.25 -15.66 1.67
C PHE A 521 25.13 -15.22 2.83
N HIS A 522 24.68 -15.35 4.09
CA HIS A 522 25.52 -15.12 5.27
C HIS A 522 26.62 -16.18 5.43
N MET A 523 26.35 -17.43 5.02
CA MET A 523 27.32 -18.51 5.08
C MET A 523 28.50 -18.29 4.15
N ASP A 524 29.71 -18.62 4.64
CA ASP A 524 30.92 -18.70 3.82
C ASP A 524 30.66 -19.59 2.60
N PRO A 525 31.05 -19.16 1.39
CA PRO A 525 30.76 -19.88 0.15
C PRO A 525 31.15 -21.35 0.13
N TRP A 526 32.19 -21.75 0.88
CA TRP A 526 32.56 -23.16 0.97
C TRP A 526 31.47 -24.03 1.61
N PHE A 527 30.76 -23.52 2.61
CA PHE A 527 29.73 -24.29 3.33
C PHE A 527 28.37 -24.31 2.62
N ARG A 528 28.16 -23.44 1.63
CA ARG A 528 26.90 -23.38 0.85
C ARG A 528 26.53 -24.71 0.19
N GLN A 529 27.52 -25.55 -0.13
CA GLN A 529 27.29 -26.89 -0.68
C GLN A 529 26.44 -27.82 0.20
N PHE A 530 26.38 -27.57 1.51
CA PHE A 530 25.56 -28.32 2.47
C PHE A 530 24.15 -27.74 2.63
N HIS A 531 23.87 -26.59 2.01
CA HIS A 531 22.65 -25.80 2.19
C HIS A 531 22.01 -25.39 0.86
N GLN A 532 22.25 -26.15 -0.22
CA GLN A 532 21.64 -25.90 -1.54
C GLN A 532 20.10 -25.87 -1.47
N ASN A 533 19.51 -26.58 -0.49
CA ASN A 533 18.07 -26.58 -0.24
C ASN A 533 17.52 -25.17 0.02
N ASN A 534 18.28 -24.26 0.65
CA ASN A 534 17.83 -22.88 0.89
C ASN A 534 17.48 -22.18 -0.45
N LEU A 535 18.23 -22.45 -1.51
CA LEU A 535 17.95 -21.88 -2.84
C LEU A 535 16.71 -22.49 -3.48
N THR A 536 16.49 -23.79 -3.29
CA THR A 536 15.50 -24.55 -4.07
C THR A 536 14.16 -24.75 -3.35
N PHE A 537 14.13 -24.62 -2.02
CA PHE A 537 12.98 -25.05 -1.21
C PHE A 537 11.76 -24.14 -1.39
N SER A 538 11.97 -22.83 -1.52
CA SER A 538 10.88 -21.86 -1.72
C SER A 538 10.03 -22.13 -2.97
N ILE A 539 10.63 -22.65 -4.05
CA ILE A 539 9.90 -23.04 -5.26
C ILE A 539 8.87 -24.16 -4.99
N TRP A 540 9.12 -25.06 -4.04
CA TRP A 540 8.21 -26.18 -3.76
C TRP A 540 6.84 -25.74 -3.28
N TYR A 541 6.77 -24.62 -2.55
CA TYR A 541 5.51 -24.05 -2.09
C TYR A 541 5.15 -22.76 -2.82
N HIS A 542 5.95 -22.30 -3.78
CA HIS A 542 5.77 -21.01 -4.45
C HIS A 542 4.38 -20.85 -5.06
N HIS A 543 3.81 -21.90 -5.65
CA HIS A 543 2.48 -21.84 -6.28
C HIS A 543 1.30 -21.96 -5.29
N SER A 544 1.56 -22.02 -3.99
CA SER A 544 0.51 -21.99 -2.97
C SER A 544 -0.05 -20.59 -2.70
N GLU A 545 0.71 -19.54 -3.02
CA GLU A 545 0.36 -18.14 -2.83
C GLU A 545 0.97 -17.27 -3.94
N ASN A 546 0.46 -16.06 -4.12
CA ASN A 546 1.09 -15.05 -4.96
C ASN A 546 2.20 -14.35 -4.17
N PHE A 547 3.42 -14.87 -4.25
CA PHE A 547 4.52 -14.36 -3.43
C PHE A 547 5.15 -13.04 -3.92
N MET A 548 5.41 -12.16 -2.96
CA MET A 548 6.31 -11.02 -3.02
C MET A 548 7.62 -11.39 -2.31
N LEU A 549 8.75 -11.29 -2.99
CA LEU A 549 10.09 -11.47 -2.43
C LEU A 549 10.53 -10.14 -1.81
N ALA A 550 10.48 -10.05 -0.49
CA ALA A 550 10.78 -8.82 0.24
C ALA A 550 12.07 -8.96 1.06
N LEU A 551 12.98 -8.01 0.90
CA LEU A 551 14.09 -7.75 1.81
C LEU A 551 13.84 -6.37 2.42
N SER A 552 13.22 -6.35 3.61
CA SER A 552 12.62 -5.16 4.20
C SER A 552 13.50 -4.49 5.26
N HIS A 553 12.99 -3.38 5.80
CA HIS A 553 13.59 -2.63 6.91
C HIS A 553 13.91 -3.49 8.15
N ASP A 554 13.06 -4.47 8.49
CA ASP A 554 13.23 -5.37 9.63
C ASP A 554 14.50 -6.22 9.56
N GLU A 555 15.04 -6.41 8.37
CA GLU A 555 16.21 -7.25 8.14
C GLU A 555 17.54 -6.50 8.25
N VAL A 556 17.52 -5.18 8.45
CA VAL A 556 18.73 -4.33 8.51
C VAL A 556 18.84 -3.51 9.79
N VAL A 557 18.30 -4.05 10.88
CA VAL A 557 18.24 -3.44 12.23
C VAL A 557 18.57 -4.47 13.32
N HIS A 558 18.60 -4.01 14.57
CA HIS A 558 18.66 -4.84 15.78
C HIS A 558 19.83 -5.84 15.82
N GLY A 559 21.00 -5.46 15.30
CA GLY A 559 22.20 -6.30 15.29
C GLY A 559 22.26 -7.28 14.12
N LYS A 560 21.28 -7.27 13.21
CA LYS A 560 21.26 -8.12 12.01
C LYS A 560 22.25 -7.65 10.93
N SER A 561 22.88 -6.48 11.07
CA SER A 561 23.66 -5.77 10.04
C SER A 561 22.83 -5.33 8.83
N ASN A 562 23.31 -4.31 8.11
CA ASN A 562 22.84 -4.05 6.74
C ASN A 562 23.33 -5.15 5.78
N MET A 563 22.77 -5.22 4.57
CA MET A 563 22.98 -6.30 3.61
C MET A 563 24.46 -6.58 3.31
N ILE A 564 25.29 -5.55 3.13
CA ILE A 564 26.74 -5.71 2.88
C ILE A 564 27.49 -6.31 4.09
N GLY A 565 27.01 -6.04 5.30
CA GLY A 565 27.56 -6.58 6.55
C GLY A 565 27.30 -8.09 6.68
N LYS A 566 26.17 -8.56 6.14
CA LYS A 566 25.79 -9.99 6.15
C LYS A 566 26.67 -10.85 5.24
N MET A 567 27.20 -10.29 4.15
CA MET A 567 27.95 -11.06 3.15
C MET A 567 29.35 -11.45 3.67
N PRO A 568 29.83 -12.69 3.47
CA PRO A 568 31.18 -13.11 3.86
C PRO A 568 32.25 -12.63 2.86
N GLY A 569 33.51 -12.75 3.28
CA GLY A 569 34.66 -12.47 2.42
C GLY A 569 35.20 -11.03 2.52
N ASP A 570 36.12 -10.71 1.62
CA ASP A 570 36.65 -9.35 1.47
C ASP A 570 35.62 -8.38 0.86
N GLU A 571 35.97 -7.10 0.76
CA GLU A 571 35.07 -6.06 0.25
C GLU A 571 34.54 -6.40 -1.16
N TRP A 572 35.40 -6.87 -2.06
CA TRP A 572 34.99 -7.22 -3.42
C TRP A 572 33.97 -8.38 -3.41
N GLN A 573 34.23 -9.41 -2.61
CA GLN A 573 33.33 -10.56 -2.44
C GLN A 573 32.00 -10.16 -1.80
N LYS A 574 31.99 -9.22 -0.84
CA LYS A 574 30.75 -8.72 -0.24
C LYS A 574 29.85 -8.05 -1.28
N PHE A 575 30.40 -7.15 -2.10
CA PHE A 575 29.66 -6.52 -3.19
C PHE A 575 29.24 -7.54 -4.27
N ALA A 576 30.08 -8.53 -4.58
CA ALA A 576 29.74 -9.59 -5.53
C ALA A 576 28.58 -10.47 -5.04
N ASN A 577 28.58 -10.87 -3.76
CA ASN A 577 27.47 -11.58 -3.15
C ASN A 577 26.16 -10.79 -3.23
N LEU A 578 26.18 -9.48 -2.98
CA LEU A 578 24.99 -8.64 -3.12
C LEU A 578 24.45 -8.66 -4.56
N ARG A 579 25.30 -8.42 -5.55
CA ARG A 579 24.87 -8.45 -6.96
C ARG A 579 24.34 -9.82 -7.37
N CYS A 580 24.93 -10.90 -6.87
CA CYS A 580 24.46 -12.26 -7.09
C CYS A 580 23.10 -12.53 -6.44
N LEU A 581 22.91 -12.14 -5.17
CA LEU A 581 21.63 -12.25 -4.46
C LEU A 581 20.53 -11.48 -5.19
N TYR A 582 20.78 -10.22 -5.55
CA TYR A 582 19.80 -9.37 -6.21
C TYR A 582 19.50 -9.83 -7.64
N GLY A 583 20.51 -10.27 -8.39
CA GLY A 583 20.32 -10.89 -9.71
C GLY A 583 19.44 -12.14 -9.61
N TYR A 584 19.70 -13.01 -8.63
CA TYR A 584 18.89 -14.18 -8.35
C TYR A 584 17.46 -13.82 -7.94
N MET A 585 17.28 -12.89 -7.00
CA MET A 585 15.98 -12.41 -6.52
C MET A 585 15.10 -11.90 -7.68
N PHE A 586 15.68 -11.15 -8.61
CA PHE A 586 14.96 -10.60 -9.75
C PHE A 586 14.64 -11.66 -10.81
N ALA A 587 15.49 -12.68 -10.97
CA ALA A 587 15.23 -13.80 -11.87
C ALA A 587 14.24 -14.83 -11.27
N HIS A 588 14.20 -15.00 -9.95
CA HIS A 588 13.29 -15.89 -9.23
C HIS A 588 11.82 -15.48 -9.46
N PRO A 589 10.84 -16.42 -9.55
CA PRO A 589 9.43 -16.08 -9.61
C PRO A 589 8.94 -15.27 -8.39
N GLY A 590 7.99 -14.36 -8.61
CA GLY A 590 7.37 -13.52 -7.57
C GLY A 590 7.72 -12.04 -7.72
N LYS A 591 6.98 -11.14 -7.08
CA LYS A 591 7.23 -9.68 -7.14
C LYS A 591 8.39 -9.27 -6.23
N LYS A 592 8.92 -8.05 -6.33
CA LYS A 592 10.18 -7.62 -5.66
C LYS A 592 9.93 -6.45 -4.70
N THR A 593 10.45 -6.52 -3.48
CA THR A 593 10.54 -5.38 -2.54
C THR A 593 11.95 -5.28 -1.95
N LEU A 594 12.52 -4.08 -1.96
CA LEU A 594 13.82 -3.77 -1.37
C LEU A 594 13.75 -2.49 -0.54
N PHE A 595 14.28 -2.53 0.68
CA PHE A 595 14.37 -1.34 1.53
C PHE A 595 15.46 -0.36 1.09
N MET A 596 15.20 0.92 1.33
CA MET A 596 16.17 2.00 1.15
C MET A 596 17.51 1.70 1.84
N SER A 597 18.61 2.17 1.25
CA SER A 597 20.01 1.93 1.63
C SER A 597 20.64 0.65 1.08
N MET A 598 19.83 -0.37 0.77
CA MET A 598 20.33 -1.63 0.23
C MET A 598 20.86 -1.48 -1.21
N GLU A 599 20.29 -0.56 -1.98
CA GLU A 599 20.61 -0.34 -3.39
C GLU A 599 22.00 0.25 -3.64
N PHE A 600 22.57 0.91 -2.64
CA PHE A 600 23.95 1.40 -2.68
C PHE A 600 24.84 0.78 -1.61
N ALA A 601 24.40 -0.30 -0.95
CA ALA A 601 25.15 -1.03 0.08
C ALA A 601 25.65 -0.13 1.22
N GLN A 602 24.72 0.52 1.92
CA GLN A 602 25.04 1.15 3.19
C GLN A 602 25.64 0.11 4.16
N TRP A 603 26.70 0.50 4.88
CA TRP A 603 27.39 -0.37 5.83
C TRP A 603 26.63 -0.48 7.15
N ASN A 604 26.22 0.66 7.70
CA ASN A 604 25.53 0.71 8.98
C ASN A 604 24.10 0.20 8.85
N GLU A 605 23.61 -0.39 9.92
CA GLU A 605 22.18 -0.67 10.07
C GLU A 605 21.35 0.60 9.86
N TRP A 606 20.11 0.40 9.44
CA TRP A 606 19.18 1.51 9.35
C TRP A 606 18.96 2.10 10.75
N ASN A 607 19.06 3.43 10.84
CA ASN A 607 18.85 4.17 12.07
C ASN A 607 17.76 5.22 11.84
N VAL A 608 16.57 4.97 12.40
CA VAL A 608 15.41 5.87 12.29
C VAL A 608 15.69 7.30 12.78
N TRP A 609 16.65 7.49 13.70
CA TRP A 609 16.98 8.81 14.26
C TRP A 609 17.91 9.64 13.37
N GLY A 610 18.49 9.01 12.34
CA GLY A 610 19.34 9.64 11.35
C GLY A 610 18.67 9.63 9.97
N ASP A 611 19.45 10.03 8.96
CA ASP A 611 19.18 9.79 7.56
C ASP A 611 20.17 8.76 7.01
N LEU A 612 19.98 8.33 5.77
CA LEU A 612 20.88 7.36 5.14
C LEU A 612 22.30 7.91 4.95
N ASP A 613 23.28 7.02 4.83
CA ASP A 613 24.70 7.33 4.64
C ASP A 613 25.02 7.78 3.20
N TRP A 614 24.35 8.83 2.71
CA TRP A 614 24.45 9.33 1.33
C TRP A 614 25.87 9.66 0.87
N HIS A 615 26.76 9.99 1.80
CA HIS A 615 28.18 10.25 1.52
C HIS A 615 28.89 9.04 0.90
N LEU A 616 28.39 7.81 1.08
CA LEU A 616 28.95 6.60 0.48
C LEU A 616 28.94 6.63 -1.06
N LEU A 617 28.00 7.36 -1.68
CA LEU A 617 27.93 7.55 -3.13
C LEU A 617 29.09 8.40 -3.69
N GLN A 618 29.95 8.97 -2.84
CA GLN A 618 31.22 9.58 -3.26
C GLN A 618 32.27 8.53 -3.66
N TYR A 619 32.12 7.28 -3.22
CA TYR A 619 33.04 6.19 -3.53
C TYR A 619 32.52 5.29 -4.67
N GLU A 620 33.45 4.77 -5.46
CA GLU A 620 33.13 3.99 -6.67
C GLU A 620 32.30 2.72 -6.42
N PRO A 621 32.59 1.87 -5.39
CA PRO A 621 31.85 0.62 -5.20
C PRO A 621 30.33 0.82 -5.03
N HIS A 622 29.95 1.81 -4.22
CA HIS A 622 28.55 2.14 -3.94
C HIS A 622 27.82 2.68 -5.18
N ARG A 623 28.47 3.56 -5.97
CA ARG A 623 27.92 4.04 -7.25
C ARG A 623 27.71 2.90 -8.25
N LYS A 624 28.64 1.95 -8.31
CA LYS A 624 28.53 0.81 -9.23
C LYS A 624 27.42 -0.17 -8.84
N LEU A 625 27.18 -0.37 -7.54
CA LEU A 625 26.03 -1.16 -7.10
C LEU A 625 24.71 -0.44 -7.41
N LYS A 626 24.64 0.88 -7.20
CA LYS A 626 23.47 1.69 -7.61
C LYS A 626 23.20 1.55 -9.12
N GLN A 627 24.25 1.63 -9.94
CA GLN A 627 24.16 1.44 -11.39
C GLN A 627 23.68 0.03 -11.76
N PHE A 628 24.12 -0.99 -11.03
CA PHE A 628 23.62 -2.37 -11.21
C PHE A 628 22.11 -2.44 -11.01
N PHE A 629 21.55 -1.77 -9.99
CA PHE A 629 20.11 -1.73 -9.77
C PHE A 629 19.34 -1.02 -10.90
N THR A 630 19.87 0.08 -11.44
CA THR A 630 19.27 0.75 -12.61
C THR A 630 19.16 -0.22 -13.80
N VAL A 631 20.23 -0.97 -14.10
CA VAL A 631 20.20 -1.96 -15.19
C VAL A 631 19.28 -3.14 -14.87
N LEU A 632 19.30 -3.63 -13.63
CA LEU A 632 18.49 -4.76 -13.19
C LEU A 632 16.99 -4.47 -13.27
N ASN A 633 16.55 -3.31 -12.77
CA ASN A 633 15.16 -2.88 -12.88
C ASN A 633 14.74 -2.63 -14.34
N SER A 634 15.64 -2.05 -15.15
CA SER A 634 15.37 -1.85 -16.58
C SER A 634 15.14 -3.19 -17.29
N LEU A 635 15.98 -4.19 -17.03
CA LEU A 635 15.83 -5.54 -17.56
C LEU A 635 14.53 -6.20 -17.09
N TYR A 636 14.21 -6.09 -15.79
CA TYR A 636 12.98 -6.63 -15.23
C TYR A 636 11.73 -6.07 -15.93
N ARG A 637 11.73 -4.77 -16.24
CA ARG A 637 10.61 -4.12 -16.92
C ARG A 637 10.53 -4.44 -18.41
N SER A 638 11.67 -4.66 -19.07
CA SER A 638 11.73 -4.90 -20.51
C SER A 638 11.50 -6.37 -20.90
N GLU A 639 11.63 -7.32 -19.97
CA GLU A 639 11.54 -8.75 -20.26
C GLU A 639 10.30 -9.39 -19.61
N PRO A 640 9.18 -9.57 -20.36
CA PRO A 640 7.95 -10.20 -19.86
C PRO A 640 8.14 -11.56 -19.19
N SER A 641 9.11 -12.36 -19.65
CA SER A 641 9.43 -13.65 -19.02
C SER A 641 9.75 -13.53 -17.52
N LEU A 642 10.23 -12.38 -17.05
CA LEU A 642 10.56 -12.17 -15.65
C LEU A 642 9.36 -11.88 -14.74
N TYR A 643 8.20 -11.49 -15.28
CA TYR A 643 7.07 -11.04 -14.47
C TYR A 643 5.68 -11.54 -14.90
N ALA A 644 5.46 -11.83 -16.19
CA ALA A 644 4.12 -12.09 -16.73
C ALA A 644 3.50 -13.40 -16.22
N GLN A 645 4.34 -14.36 -15.83
CA GLN A 645 3.94 -15.67 -15.34
C GLN A 645 4.53 -16.01 -13.97
N ASP A 646 4.75 -15.02 -13.09
CA ASP A 646 5.30 -15.25 -11.74
C ASP A 646 4.53 -16.31 -10.94
N PHE A 647 3.22 -16.44 -11.15
CA PHE A 647 2.33 -17.28 -10.35
C PHE A 647 1.83 -18.54 -11.07
N SER A 648 2.29 -18.77 -12.31
CA SER A 648 1.98 -19.99 -13.06
C SER A 648 3.15 -20.96 -13.01
N GLU A 649 2.88 -22.26 -12.86
CA GLU A 649 3.89 -23.32 -12.97
C GLU A 649 4.64 -23.25 -14.31
N ALA A 650 3.95 -22.88 -15.40
CA ALA A 650 4.57 -22.76 -16.72
C ALA A 650 5.59 -21.61 -16.83
N GLY A 651 5.57 -20.65 -15.89
CA GLY A 651 6.47 -19.50 -15.88
C GLY A 651 7.89 -19.81 -15.39
N PHE A 652 8.13 -20.98 -14.83
CA PHE A 652 9.41 -21.38 -14.23
C PHE A 652 9.73 -22.85 -14.48
N GLU A 653 10.99 -23.16 -14.79
CA GLU A 653 11.46 -24.53 -14.97
C GLU A 653 12.92 -24.64 -14.53
N TRP A 654 13.26 -25.54 -13.60
CA TRP A 654 14.65 -25.85 -13.30
C TRP A 654 15.31 -26.51 -14.52
N ILE A 655 16.50 -26.03 -14.91
CA ILE A 655 17.38 -26.75 -15.84
C ILE A 655 18.22 -27.75 -15.02
N ASP A 656 18.96 -27.23 -14.04
CA ASP A 656 19.64 -28.03 -13.04
C ASP A 656 19.79 -27.24 -11.74
N CYS A 657 19.52 -27.90 -10.63
CA CYS A 657 19.75 -27.38 -9.28
C CYS A 657 20.51 -28.38 -8.40
N SER A 658 21.07 -29.44 -8.99
CA SER A 658 21.68 -30.55 -8.28
C SER A 658 23.17 -30.35 -7.99
N ASP A 659 23.84 -29.42 -8.66
CA ASP A 659 25.27 -29.11 -8.44
C ASP A 659 25.52 -28.29 -7.16
N ASN A 660 25.16 -28.90 -6.01
CA ASN A 660 25.40 -28.33 -4.70
C ASN A 660 26.90 -28.17 -4.41
N ARG A 661 27.75 -29.08 -4.90
CA ARG A 661 29.20 -29.06 -4.65
C ARG A 661 29.86 -27.77 -5.12
N HIS A 662 29.38 -27.19 -6.21
CA HIS A 662 29.85 -25.89 -6.71
C HIS A 662 28.88 -24.75 -6.42
N SER A 663 27.75 -25.05 -5.78
CA SER A 663 26.68 -24.09 -5.49
C SER A 663 26.25 -23.33 -6.75
N VAL A 664 25.91 -24.10 -7.79
CA VAL A 664 25.40 -23.59 -9.06
C VAL A 664 23.95 -24.02 -9.22
N ILE A 665 23.11 -23.10 -9.70
CA ILE A 665 21.75 -23.41 -10.17
C ILE A 665 21.52 -22.77 -11.53
N SER A 666 20.63 -23.37 -12.30
CA SER A 666 20.18 -22.85 -13.58
C SER A 666 18.69 -23.14 -13.81
N PHE A 667 17.98 -22.18 -14.36
CA PHE A 667 16.53 -22.28 -14.60
C PHE A 667 16.08 -21.40 -15.76
N ILE A 668 14.88 -21.68 -16.25
CA ILE A 668 14.20 -20.96 -17.30
C ILE A 668 13.06 -20.15 -16.70
N ARG A 669 12.88 -18.91 -17.19
CA ARG A 669 11.63 -18.16 -17.03
C ARG A 669 10.95 -17.99 -18.38
N ARG A 670 9.64 -18.13 -18.43
CA ARG A 670 8.86 -18.12 -19.70
C ARG A 670 7.85 -16.99 -19.72
N ASP A 671 7.76 -16.33 -20.87
CA ASP A 671 6.62 -15.46 -21.16
C ASP A 671 5.39 -16.29 -21.57
N LYS A 672 4.20 -15.74 -21.35
CA LYS A 672 2.92 -16.41 -21.67
C LYS A 672 2.62 -16.40 -23.16
N ASP A 673 2.85 -15.28 -23.82
CA ASP A 673 2.24 -15.00 -25.13
C ASP A 673 3.23 -15.07 -26.29
N SER A 674 4.49 -14.68 -26.08
CA SER A 674 5.50 -14.62 -27.15
C SER A 674 6.23 -15.94 -27.41
N GLY A 675 6.19 -16.88 -26.44
CA GLY A 675 7.06 -18.06 -26.44
C GLY A 675 8.53 -17.70 -26.17
N ASP A 676 8.84 -16.46 -25.82
CA ASP A 676 10.16 -16.06 -25.34
C ASP A 676 10.43 -16.66 -23.96
N PHE A 677 11.70 -16.92 -23.72
CA PHE A 677 12.19 -17.38 -22.45
C PHE A 677 13.59 -16.82 -22.19
N ILE A 678 13.94 -16.74 -20.92
CA ILE A 678 15.29 -16.43 -20.47
C ILE A 678 15.87 -17.61 -19.71
N VAL A 679 17.19 -17.73 -19.74
CA VAL A 679 17.96 -18.72 -18.99
C VAL A 679 18.74 -17.96 -17.92
N ALA A 680 18.47 -18.25 -16.65
CA ALA A 680 19.24 -17.73 -15.53
C ALA A 680 20.24 -18.79 -15.06
N VAL A 681 21.49 -18.39 -14.82
CA VAL A 681 22.53 -19.26 -14.27
C VAL A 681 23.25 -18.51 -13.16
N CYS A 682 23.26 -19.08 -11.96
CA CYS A 682 23.84 -18.44 -10.79
C CYS A 682 25.01 -19.29 -10.25
N ASN A 683 26.15 -18.65 -10.02
CA ASN A 683 27.30 -19.22 -9.34
C ASN A 683 27.45 -18.55 -7.97
N PHE A 684 27.19 -19.28 -6.90
CA PHE A 684 27.21 -18.76 -5.54
C PHE A 684 28.55 -18.98 -4.82
N THR A 685 29.64 -19.25 -5.54
CA THR A 685 30.99 -19.30 -4.97
C THR A 685 31.96 -18.37 -5.70
N PRO A 686 33.07 -17.96 -5.06
CA PRO A 686 34.10 -17.17 -5.73
C PRO A 686 34.95 -18.01 -6.70
N GLN A 687 34.67 -19.29 -6.88
CA GLN A 687 35.35 -20.13 -7.86
C GLN A 687 34.78 -19.84 -9.26
N PRO A 688 35.58 -19.32 -10.21
CA PRO A 688 35.15 -19.20 -11.59
C PRO A 688 35.10 -20.56 -12.29
N HIS A 689 34.20 -20.71 -13.26
CA HIS A 689 34.19 -21.87 -14.15
C HIS A 689 34.43 -21.41 -15.58
N SER A 690 35.52 -21.86 -16.21
CA SER A 690 35.84 -21.50 -17.61
C SER A 690 34.91 -22.17 -18.62
N HIS A 691 34.49 -23.40 -18.31
CA HIS A 691 33.61 -24.24 -19.10
C HIS A 691 32.60 -24.91 -18.18
N TYR A 692 31.35 -24.46 -18.23
CA TYR A 692 30.23 -25.02 -17.50
C TYR A 692 29.06 -25.19 -18.46
N ARG A 693 28.64 -26.44 -18.67
CA ARG A 693 27.61 -26.78 -19.66
C ARG A 693 26.23 -26.67 -19.06
N VAL A 694 25.33 -25.94 -19.72
CA VAL A 694 23.93 -25.77 -19.30
C VAL A 694 23.03 -26.20 -20.45
N GLY A 695 22.07 -27.09 -20.18
CA GLY A 695 21.07 -27.53 -21.16
C GLY A 695 20.11 -26.39 -21.54
N VAL A 696 19.76 -26.28 -22.82
CA VAL A 696 18.83 -25.26 -23.32
C VAL A 696 17.86 -25.84 -24.36
N PRO A 697 16.60 -25.34 -24.41
CA PRO A 697 15.54 -26.01 -25.17
C PRO A 697 15.63 -25.82 -26.68
N GLU A 698 16.27 -24.74 -27.16
CA GLU A 698 16.31 -24.37 -28.58
C GLU A 698 17.75 -24.15 -29.05
N ALA A 699 17.99 -24.39 -30.34
CA ALA A 699 19.26 -24.05 -30.98
C ALA A 699 19.33 -22.54 -31.31
N GLY A 700 20.51 -21.96 -31.17
CA GLY A 700 20.81 -20.61 -31.64
C GLY A 700 21.86 -19.88 -30.80
N PHE A 701 21.92 -18.56 -30.97
CA PHE A 701 22.78 -17.68 -30.18
C PHE A 701 22.04 -17.15 -28.96
N TYR A 702 22.56 -17.44 -27.78
CA TYR A 702 22.07 -16.93 -26.51
C TYR A 702 22.86 -15.69 -26.11
N THR A 703 22.24 -14.53 -26.20
CA THR A 703 22.82 -13.24 -25.79
C THR A 703 22.86 -13.15 -24.27
N GLU A 704 24.00 -12.72 -23.72
CA GLU A 704 24.15 -12.42 -22.29
C GLU A 704 23.51 -11.05 -22.00
N LEU A 705 22.26 -11.05 -21.51
CA LEU A 705 21.49 -9.84 -21.20
C LEU A 705 21.95 -9.18 -19.90
N LEU A 706 22.27 -9.99 -18.89
CA LEU A 706 22.85 -9.53 -17.64
C LEU A 706 24.05 -10.40 -17.30
N ASN A 707 25.10 -9.74 -16.83
CA ASN A 707 26.21 -10.35 -16.14
C ASN A 707 26.50 -9.52 -14.89
N SER A 708 26.15 -10.05 -13.73
CA SER A 708 26.33 -9.32 -12.47
C SER A 708 27.80 -9.12 -12.09
N ASP A 709 28.75 -9.77 -12.78
CA ASP A 709 30.20 -9.59 -12.63
C ASP A 709 30.80 -8.59 -13.64
N ALA A 710 29.98 -7.88 -14.43
CA ALA A 710 30.49 -6.86 -15.34
C ALA A 710 31.30 -5.78 -14.61
N ARG A 711 32.32 -5.23 -15.27
CA ARG A 711 33.21 -4.19 -14.72
C ARG A 711 32.45 -2.94 -14.26
N ASP A 712 31.38 -2.61 -14.98
CA ASP A 712 30.53 -1.44 -14.72
C ASP A 712 29.80 -1.56 -13.37
N PHE A 713 29.62 -2.79 -12.87
CA PHE A 713 29.03 -3.10 -11.57
C PHE A 713 30.05 -3.41 -10.48
N GLY A 714 31.34 -3.35 -10.81
CA GLY A 714 32.46 -3.59 -9.88
C GLY A 714 32.93 -5.04 -9.84
N GLY A 715 32.47 -5.88 -10.77
CA GLY A 715 32.94 -7.26 -10.89
C GLY A 715 34.27 -7.40 -11.64
N SER A 716 34.73 -8.64 -11.75
CA SER A 716 36.00 -9.00 -12.40
C SER A 716 35.94 -8.92 -13.94
N ASN A 717 34.73 -8.77 -14.49
CA ASN A 717 34.43 -8.71 -15.92
C ASN A 717 34.66 -10.03 -16.65
N MET A 718 34.58 -11.15 -15.92
CA MET A 718 34.54 -12.46 -16.54
C MET A 718 33.14 -12.69 -17.12
N GLY A 719 33.00 -13.49 -18.16
CA GLY A 719 31.71 -13.72 -18.82
C GLY A 719 31.87 -14.28 -20.22
N ASN A 720 30.81 -14.16 -21.03
CA ASN A 720 30.72 -14.86 -22.31
C ASN A 720 30.95 -13.97 -23.55
N LEU A 721 31.54 -12.78 -23.36
CA LEU A 721 31.84 -11.83 -24.45
C LEU A 721 30.63 -11.53 -25.35
N GLY A 722 29.46 -11.35 -24.72
CA GLY A 722 28.19 -11.00 -25.37
C GLY A 722 27.22 -12.18 -25.56
N GLY A 723 27.67 -13.44 -25.45
CA GLY A 723 26.78 -14.60 -25.50
C GLY A 723 27.43 -15.88 -26.04
N LYS A 724 26.66 -16.95 -26.17
CA LYS A 724 27.13 -18.27 -26.65
C LYS A 724 26.21 -18.87 -27.69
N TRP A 725 26.79 -19.57 -28.65
CA TRP A 725 26.05 -20.49 -29.52
C TRP A 725 25.76 -21.77 -28.77
N SER A 726 24.56 -22.32 -28.98
CA SER A 726 24.21 -23.67 -28.54
C SER A 726 24.94 -24.73 -29.37
N ASP A 727 25.38 -25.79 -28.72
CA ASP A 727 25.81 -27.04 -29.35
C ASP A 727 24.63 -28.00 -29.45
N GLU A 728 24.60 -28.83 -30.51
CA GLU A 728 23.75 -30.02 -30.60
C GLU A 728 24.30 -31.14 -29.70
N TRP A 729 24.28 -30.86 -28.40
CA TRP A 729 24.74 -31.74 -27.34
C TRP A 729 23.67 -31.78 -26.25
N ALA A 730 22.94 -32.89 -26.18
CA ALA A 730 21.91 -33.09 -25.18
C ALA A 730 22.48 -33.10 -23.75
N TYR A 731 21.95 -32.24 -22.89
CA TYR A 731 22.39 -32.06 -21.50
C TYR A 731 21.24 -31.54 -20.64
N HIS A 732 21.21 -31.88 -19.34
CA HIS A 732 20.12 -31.49 -18.41
C HIS A 732 18.71 -31.70 -18.97
N ASN A 733 18.46 -32.85 -19.62
CA ASN A 733 17.19 -33.22 -20.28
C ASN A 733 16.72 -32.28 -21.40
N HIS A 734 17.59 -31.43 -21.93
CA HIS A 734 17.33 -30.62 -23.11
C HIS A 734 18.13 -31.09 -24.33
N PRO A 735 17.63 -30.87 -25.56
CA PRO A 735 18.29 -31.34 -26.79
C PRO A 735 19.58 -30.60 -27.13
N TYR A 736 19.72 -29.36 -26.68
CA TYR A 736 20.90 -28.50 -26.91
C TYR A 736 21.54 -28.11 -25.58
N SER A 737 22.76 -27.57 -25.64
CA SER A 737 23.42 -26.98 -24.49
C SER A 737 24.38 -25.86 -24.88
N ILE A 738 24.67 -24.97 -23.94
CA ILE A 738 25.65 -23.89 -24.09
C ILE A 738 26.82 -24.13 -23.12
N ASP A 739 28.05 -23.92 -23.61
CA ASP A 739 29.27 -23.98 -22.81
C ASP A 739 29.64 -22.58 -22.31
N LEU A 740 29.23 -22.29 -21.07
CA LEU A 740 29.35 -20.98 -20.44
C LEU A 740 30.67 -20.85 -19.66
N CYS A 741 31.20 -19.63 -19.66
CA CYS A 741 32.09 -19.19 -18.61
C CYS A 741 31.23 -18.58 -17.49
N LEU A 742 31.26 -19.17 -16.28
CA LEU A 742 30.55 -18.67 -15.11
C LEU A 742 31.46 -17.77 -14.26
N PRO A 743 31.14 -16.47 -14.14
CA PRO A 743 31.88 -15.56 -13.29
C PRO A 743 31.77 -15.94 -11.81
N PRO A 744 32.78 -15.59 -10.98
CA PRO A 744 32.73 -15.80 -9.53
C PRO A 744 31.60 -14.98 -8.90
N LEU A 745 30.85 -15.58 -7.96
CA LEU A 745 29.77 -14.91 -7.19
C LEU A 745 28.85 -14.08 -8.09
N SER A 746 28.20 -14.71 -9.06
CA SER A 746 27.50 -13.99 -10.11
C SER A 746 26.18 -14.65 -10.54
N THR A 747 25.32 -13.83 -11.13
CA THR A 747 24.14 -14.25 -11.89
C THR A 747 24.29 -13.80 -13.34
N LEU A 748 24.11 -14.75 -14.24
CA LEU A 748 23.96 -14.51 -15.68
C LEU A 748 22.50 -14.66 -16.07
N ILE A 749 21.99 -13.76 -16.90
CA ILE A 749 20.69 -13.90 -17.57
C ILE A 749 20.94 -13.88 -19.07
N LEU A 750 20.50 -14.93 -19.76
CA LEU A 750 20.67 -15.10 -21.20
C LEU A 750 19.32 -15.21 -21.91
N LYS A 751 19.25 -14.74 -23.16
CA LYS A 751 18.07 -14.87 -24.02
C LYS A 751 18.46 -15.31 -25.42
N LEU A 752 17.67 -16.21 -26.01
CA LEU A 752 17.85 -16.62 -27.38
C LEU A 752 17.60 -15.45 -28.34
N ASP A 753 18.63 -15.04 -29.07
CA ASP A 753 18.53 -14.06 -30.16
C ASP A 753 18.10 -14.76 -31.44
N ARG A 754 16.77 -14.80 -31.66
CA ARG A 754 16.18 -15.43 -32.85
C ARG A 754 16.59 -14.74 -34.15
N GLN A 755 16.94 -13.45 -34.13
CA GLN A 755 17.37 -12.74 -35.34
C GLN A 755 18.78 -13.16 -35.73
N LYS A 756 19.73 -13.08 -34.79
CA LYS A 756 21.12 -13.46 -34.99
C LYS A 756 21.27 -14.94 -35.34
N SER A 757 20.41 -15.79 -34.78
CA SER A 757 20.38 -17.23 -35.08
C SER A 757 19.99 -17.52 -36.53
N ARG A 758 19.08 -16.73 -37.13
CA ARG A 758 18.64 -16.91 -38.53
C ARG A 758 19.69 -16.49 -39.55
N THR A 759 20.47 -15.44 -39.28
CA THR A 759 21.50 -14.91 -40.18
C THR A 759 22.68 -15.85 -40.47
N LEU A 760 22.83 -16.93 -39.72
CA LEU A 760 23.86 -17.97 -39.95
C LEU A 760 23.29 -19.25 -40.58
N SER A 761 21.96 -19.39 -40.63
CA SER A 761 21.28 -20.49 -41.35
C SER A 761 21.05 -20.18 -42.83
N SER A 762 21.29 -18.93 -43.26
CA SER A 762 21.35 -18.47 -44.65
C SER A 762 22.79 -18.31 -45.11
#